data_AF-A0A7W5VHS9-F1
#
_entry.id   AF-A0A7W5VHS9-F1
#
_cell.length_a   1.000
_cell.length_b   1.000
_cell.length_c   1.000
_cell.angle_alpha   90.00
_cell.angle_beta   90.00
_cell.angle_gamma   90.00
#
_symmetry.space_group_name_H-M   'P 1'
#
loop_
_entity.id
_entity.type
_entity.pdbx_description
1 polymer ?
#
loop_
_entity_poly.entity_id
_entity_poly.type
_entity_poly.pdbx_seq_one_letter_code
_entity_poly.pdbx_strand_id
1 'polypeptide(L)'
;MPAPLAAVVFDDYNTSGVPASGNKKVKKTEARAWGLWLESFITAIGANSGSVFTTRAALFADLAHVANSMAWVIGDTTVAYNGIYRKSGASGTGSWTRVGDLPYSFITAIDAGAGTPNAIQATSTLPISSSALVLMNIFEDNTASPVTVAFNGGSTLTVKSNSGNNISAGGLAAGMQVLGIVAGSEFRLVSDQVSAAIIADAEAAAATAVASAATATSAAATAVAAATSLTNIPVTFKAFADLTADTTLSYGGALPVTAGSTVVTVSSKGWSYIVAASGASDYHIITAGGVKLYALPFNGYVHIEQFIQAGYVNSTTNILTAFTAALATAHRVKGDPEHIYGVNGKITLLAGSWLEDIAAKQLTPHATTSVVTIGATSVSNVTLKRVKVDRNGDGTGGSLNNAAGISINGGSGHYLEDCEVFGSDAGTGIVLTSAADFQVVRPHVHDILYVSASLPADDQAQGLWLSACSDFSVLEPKIHHIGGIVGGSYRRAFGRMLPVGLGCSHFRIIGGEMYDGDVGIDLTGSAGNFNFVLMGVTVRDVETWGIKLANYNRYGTVMGCNVHRAGSAGFVGSGPTVDVDAGSPVPASLPQHVTFIGCGAWDTGNGNTGRGTSQPAGFLIIPGAAPSYQDYPRGYRMIGCTAYDNQTVKTQYHGFRCETNFGGQPMNEVINCKSGGYAAGGQHVALFPYPACRVYNSAAISIPNNSSTIVSFNAEDFDGASMHSLVSNTEAVLVQEAGWYRVEGQATFAQNGTGLRSAIVSFGGVNLPRIADSQGGSSANDTTVRVSGVVYVSDISGPFRLSLFQNSGGALNASNVQLTVTRAMPNN
;
A
#
# COMPACT_ATOMS: atom_id res chain seq x y z
N MET A 1 20.92 -28.35 21.16
CA MET A 1 21.12 -27.64 19.87
C MET A 1 19.82 -26.94 19.52
N PRO A 2 19.84 -25.70 18.97
CA PRO A 2 18.62 -25.08 18.46
C PRO A 2 17.98 -26.02 17.42
N ALA A 3 16.66 -26.17 17.47
CA ALA A 3 15.95 -27.01 16.51
C ALA A 3 16.23 -26.49 15.08
N PRO A 4 16.52 -27.36 14.11
CA PRO A 4 16.79 -26.93 12.75
C PRO A 4 15.55 -26.25 12.15
N LEU A 5 15.76 -25.17 11.39
CA LEU A 5 14.67 -24.44 10.73
C LEU A 5 13.98 -25.34 9.69
N ALA A 6 12.68 -25.12 9.47
CA ALA A 6 11.91 -25.84 8.45
C ALA A 6 12.58 -25.76 7.06
N ALA A 7 13.12 -24.59 6.71
CA ALA A 7 13.84 -24.36 5.46
C ALA A 7 15.11 -25.24 5.28
N VAL A 8 15.68 -25.77 6.36
CA VAL A 8 16.84 -26.66 6.33
C VAL A 8 16.41 -28.13 6.35
N VAL A 9 15.36 -28.45 7.11
CA VAL A 9 14.82 -29.81 7.25
C VAL A 9 14.08 -30.26 5.99
N PHE A 10 13.32 -29.35 5.38
CA PHE A 10 12.44 -29.58 4.23
C PHE A 10 12.89 -28.82 2.97
N ASP A 11 14.19 -28.52 2.88
CA ASP A 11 14.80 -27.95 1.68
C ASP A 11 14.56 -28.85 0.45
N ASP A 12 14.54 -28.27 -0.74
CA ASP A 12 14.34 -29.02 -2.00
C ASP A 12 15.57 -29.87 -2.34
N TYR A 13 16.77 -29.41 -1.95
CA TYR A 13 18.05 -30.02 -2.32
C TYR A 13 18.99 -30.25 -1.12
N ASN A 14 19.97 -31.14 -1.25
CA ASN A 14 20.93 -31.44 -0.17
C ASN A 14 21.75 -30.21 0.25
N THR A 15 21.98 -29.29 -0.69
CA THR A 15 22.51 -27.95 -0.50
C THR A 15 21.48 -26.95 -1.02
N SER A 16 21.03 -26.03 -0.16
CA SER A 16 20.00 -25.02 -0.46
C SER A 16 20.23 -24.33 -1.80
N GLY A 17 19.23 -24.39 -2.67
CA GLY A 17 19.26 -23.74 -4.00
C GLY A 17 20.23 -24.37 -5.01
N VAL A 18 20.82 -25.54 -4.75
CA VAL A 18 21.75 -26.21 -5.67
C VAL A 18 21.16 -27.55 -6.14
N PRO A 19 20.45 -27.58 -7.29
CA PRO A 19 19.83 -28.81 -7.81
C PRO A 19 20.79 -29.97 -8.02
N ALA A 20 22.04 -29.68 -8.41
CA ALA A 20 23.09 -30.68 -8.62
C ALA A 20 23.50 -31.44 -7.35
N SER A 21 23.19 -30.92 -6.15
CA SER A 21 23.42 -31.63 -4.90
C SER A 21 22.45 -32.81 -4.69
N GLY A 22 21.44 -32.95 -5.56
CA GLY A 22 20.41 -33.97 -5.49
C GLY A 22 19.29 -33.61 -4.52
N ASN A 23 18.11 -34.20 -4.71
CA ASN A 23 16.94 -33.93 -3.89
C ASN A 23 17.23 -34.26 -2.41
N LYS A 24 16.80 -33.36 -1.52
CA LYS A 24 16.93 -33.57 -0.09
C LYS A 24 16.09 -34.77 0.33
N LYS A 25 16.72 -35.72 1.01
CA LYS A 25 15.99 -36.76 1.75
C LYS A 25 15.81 -36.28 3.19
N VAL A 26 14.59 -35.88 3.54
CA VAL A 26 14.25 -35.41 4.88
C VAL A 26 14.62 -36.47 5.91
N LYS A 27 15.56 -36.17 6.80
CA LYS A 27 15.93 -37.07 7.89
C LYS A 27 14.82 -37.04 8.94
N LYS A 28 14.23 -38.21 9.21
CA LYS A 28 13.15 -38.36 10.21
C LYS A 28 13.53 -37.85 11.61
N THR A 29 14.82 -37.79 11.95
CA THR A 29 15.31 -37.23 13.22
C THR A 29 15.22 -35.71 13.25
N GLU A 30 15.51 -35.02 12.15
CA GLU A 30 15.45 -33.56 12.03
C GLU A 30 14.00 -33.08 11.95
N ALA A 31 13.15 -33.78 11.20
CA ALA A 31 11.71 -33.51 11.16
C ALA A 31 11.03 -33.68 12.53
N ARG A 32 11.39 -34.71 13.30
CA ARG A 32 10.90 -34.88 14.67
C ARG A 32 11.42 -33.82 15.63
N ALA A 33 12.68 -33.38 15.49
CA ALA A 33 13.23 -32.31 16.31
C ALA A 33 12.53 -30.96 16.03
N TRP A 34 12.24 -30.65 14.77
CA TRP A 34 11.45 -29.47 14.38
C TRP A 34 10.00 -29.56 14.86
N GLY A 35 9.35 -30.72 14.68
CA GLY A 35 7.98 -30.97 15.16
C GLY A 35 7.87 -30.82 16.68
N LEU A 36 8.79 -31.42 17.44
CA LEU A 36 8.83 -31.29 18.90
C LEU A 36 9.02 -29.84 19.36
N TRP A 37 9.82 -29.05 18.64
CA TRP A 37 9.97 -27.61 18.92
C TRP A 37 8.65 -26.85 18.68
N LEU A 38 7.98 -27.08 17.54
CA LEU A 38 6.70 -26.45 17.23
C LEU A 38 5.60 -26.85 18.24
N GLU A 39 5.51 -28.14 18.56
CA GLU A 39 4.60 -28.67 19.58
C GLU A 39 4.88 -28.09 20.96
N SER A 40 6.15 -27.86 21.32
CA SER A 40 6.52 -27.21 22.58
C SER A 40 6.05 -25.75 22.64
N PHE A 41 6.10 -25.02 21.51
CA PHE A 41 5.60 -23.64 21.41
C PHE A 41 4.07 -23.59 21.50
N ILE A 42 3.37 -24.47 20.77
CA ILE A 42 1.90 -24.56 20.81
C ILE A 42 1.42 -24.95 22.22
N THR A 43 2.11 -25.89 22.86
CA THR A 43 1.82 -26.29 24.25
C THR A 43 2.06 -25.13 25.22
N ALA A 44 3.08 -24.31 24.99
CA ALA A 44 3.38 -23.13 25.82
C ALA A 44 2.33 -22.01 25.71
N ILE A 45 1.67 -21.88 24.55
CA ILE A 45 0.56 -20.92 24.36
C ILE A 45 -0.70 -21.41 25.11
N GLY A 46 -1.02 -22.71 25.02
CA GLY A 46 -2.18 -23.28 25.73
C GLY A 46 -2.01 -23.38 27.25
N ALA A 47 -0.78 -23.56 27.74
CA ALA A 47 -0.46 -23.73 29.16
C ALA A 47 -0.37 -22.42 29.99
N ASN A 48 -0.41 -21.26 29.32
CA ASN A 48 -0.28 -19.93 29.95
C ASN A 48 -1.58 -19.10 29.92
N SER A 49 -2.73 -19.74 29.68
CA SER A 49 -4.02 -19.09 29.93
C SER A 49 -4.19 -18.93 31.45
N GLY A 50 -3.91 -17.72 31.94
CA GLY A 50 -3.85 -17.41 33.37
C GLY A 50 -5.08 -17.88 34.13
N SER A 51 -4.92 -18.94 34.91
CA SER A 51 -6.01 -19.53 35.68
C SER A 51 -6.21 -18.74 36.97
N VAL A 52 -7.41 -18.17 37.17
CA VAL A 52 -7.77 -17.41 38.37
C VAL A 52 -8.64 -18.29 39.26
N PHE A 53 -8.22 -18.47 40.51
CA PHE A 53 -8.91 -19.26 41.53
C PHE A 53 -9.40 -18.34 42.65
N THR A 54 -10.56 -18.67 43.22
CA THR A 54 -11.10 -17.93 44.37
C THR A 54 -10.31 -18.22 45.64
N THR A 55 -9.96 -19.49 45.91
CA THR A 55 -9.24 -19.89 47.14
C THR A 55 -7.97 -20.69 46.85
N ARG A 56 -7.00 -20.65 47.76
CA ARG A 56 -5.75 -21.43 47.64
C ARG A 56 -6.02 -22.93 47.69
N ALA A 57 -7.05 -23.35 48.43
CA ALA A 57 -7.46 -24.75 48.48
C ALA A 57 -7.91 -25.26 47.11
N ALA A 58 -8.70 -24.47 46.37
CA ALA A 58 -9.14 -24.82 45.01
C ALA A 58 -7.95 -24.93 44.04
N LEU A 59 -7.00 -23.99 44.12
CA LEU A 59 -5.75 -24.06 43.36
C LEU A 59 -4.95 -25.34 43.69
N PHE A 60 -4.82 -25.67 44.97
CA PHE A 60 -3.99 -26.80 45.40
C PHE A 60 -4.61 -28.16 45.06
N ALA A 61 -5.93 -28.23 44.92
CA ALA A 61 -6.64 -29.42 44.43
C ALA A 61 -6.44 -29.63 42.91
N ASP A 62 -6.17 -28.57 42.15
CA ASP A 62 -5.98 -28.64 40.70
C ASP A 62 -4.49 -28.80 40.33
N LEU A 63 -4.04 -30.05 40.26
CA LEU A 63 -2.69 -30.38 39.83
C LEU A 63 -2.57 -30.70 38.34
N ALA A 64 -3.65 -30.62 37.57
CA ALA A 64 -3.70 -30.99 36.15
C ALA A 64 -3.06 -29.95 35.21
N HIS A 65 -2.03 -29.27 35.71
CA HIS A 65 -1.28 -28.21 35.02
C HIS A 65 0.18 -28.62 34.86
N VAL A 66 0.79 -28.23 33.74
CA VAL A 66 2.21 -28.50 33.48
C VAL A 66 3.12 -27.69 34.41
N ALA A 67 4.38 -28.12 34.55
CA ALA A 67 5.36 -27.39 35.34
C ALA A 67 5.53 -25.95 34.82
N ASN A 68 5.70 -24.99 35.74
CA ASN A 68 5.78 -23.54 35.51
C ASN A 68 4.49 -22.86 35.03
N SER A 69 3.34 -23.54 34.99
CA SER A 69 2.04 -22.86 34.84
C SER A 69 1.83 -21.83 35.95
N MET A 70 1.17 -20.72 35.59
CA MET A 70 0.91 -19.58 36.47
C MET A 70 -0.59 -19.48 36.81
N ALA A 71 -0.89 -19.19 38.07
CA ALA A 71 -2.27 -19.02 38.54
C ALA A 71 -2.36 -17.91 39.59
N TRP A 72 -3.51 -17.25 39.68
CA TRP A 72 -3.79 -16.20 40.68
C TRP A 72 -4.84 -16.69 41.67
N VAL A 73 -4.65 -16.43 42.96
CA VAL A 73 -5.67 -16.63 44.01
C VAL A 73 -6.13 -15.25 44.47
N ILE A 74 -7.41 -14.92 44.33
CA ILE A 74 -7.90 -13.53 44.46
C ILE A 74 -8.96 -13.30 45.55
N GLY A 75 -9.48 -14.34 46.21
CA GLY A 75 -10.62 -14.21 47.13
C GLY A 75 -10.60 -15.18 48.31
N ASP A 76 -9.42 -15.62 48.75
CA ASP A 76 -9.26 -16.49 49.91
C ASP A 76 -9.57 -15.71 51.21
N THR A 77 -10.26 -16.35 52.15
CA THR A 77 -10.62 -15.74 53.43
C THR A 77 -9.39 -15.45 54.29
N THR A 78 -8.28 -16.17 54.06
CA THR A 78 -6.98 -15.82 54.65
C THR A 78 -6.26 -14.88 53.70
N VAL A 79 -6.24 -13.60 54.03
CA VAL A 79 -5.71 -12.52 53.16
C VAL A 79 -4.30 -12.79 52.62
N ALA A 80 -3.42 -13.41 53.43
CA ALA A 80 -2.05 -13.77 53.05
C ALA A 80 -1.96 -14.83 51.93
N TYR A 81 -3.05 -15.54 51.62
CA TYR A 81 -3.11 -16.56 50.56
C TYR A 81 -3.50 -15.98 49.21
N ASN A 82 -3.94 -14.73 49.14
CA ASN A 82 -4.17 -14.05 47.87
C ASN A 82 -2.81 -13.67 47.26
N GLY A 83 -2.57 -14.06 46.00
CA GLY A 83 -1.25 -13.95 45.39
C GLY A 83 -1.12 -14.69 44.07
N ILE A 84 0.07 -14.57 43.47
CA ILE A 84 0.46 -15.26 42.26
C ILE A 84 1.17 -16.56 42.65
N TYR A 85 0.82 -17.66 41.98
CA TYR A 85 1.33 -19.01 42.23
C TYR A 85 1.93 -19.62 40.96
N ARG A 86 2.95 -20.45 41.15
CA ARG A 86 3.60 -21.22 40.08
C ARG A 86 3.54 -22.72 40.38
N LYS A 87 3.21 -23.52 39.37
CA LYS A 87 3.16 -24.98 39.44
C LYS A 87 4.58 -25.57 39.39
N SER A 88 4.85 -26.55 40.26
CA SER A 88 6.03 -27.42 40.20
C SER A 88 5.62 -28.88 39.99
N GLY A 89 6.41 -29.63 39.23
CA GLY A 89 6.13 -31.03 38.87
C GLY A 89 5.25 -31.20 37.62
N ALA A 90 5.17 -32.44 37.11
CA ALA A 90 4.41 -32.78 35.91
C ALA A 90 2.89 -32.71 36.16
N SER A 91 2.11 -32.49 35.10
CA SER A 91 0.64 -32.47 35.20
C SER A 91 0.10 -33.73 35.87
N GLY A 92 -0.86 -33.55 36.79
CA GLY A 92 -1.42 -34.60 37.64
C GLY A 92 -0.61 -34.93 38.90
N THR A 93 0.58 -34.34 39.09
CA THR A 93 1.46 -34.57 40.25
C THR A 93 2.11 -33.26 40.72
N GLY A 94 2.84 -33.24 41.85
CA GLY A 94 3.58 -32.05 42.32
C GLY A 94 2.74 -31.07 43.14
N SER A 95 3.14 -29.79 43.17
CA SER A 95 2.54 -28.78 44.06
C SER A 95 2.51 -27.38 43.45
N TRP A 96 1.78 -26.46 44.09
CA TRP A 96 1.78 -25.04 43.78
C TRP A 96 2.52 -24.26 44.85
N THR A 97 3.32 -23.28 44.44
CA THR A 97 4.08 -22.40 45.36
C THR A 97 3.73 -20.94 45.05
N ARG A 98 3.47 -20.13 46.08
CA ARG A 98 3.26 -18.68 45.92
C ARG A 98 4.58 -18.02 45.50
N VAL A 99 4.55 -17.19 44.47
CA VAL A 99 5.74 -16.55 43.88
C VAL A 99 5.67 -15.03 43.87
N GLY A 100 4.51 -14.42 44.16
CA GLY A 100 4.40 -12.97 44.23
C GLY A 100 3.05 -12.47 44.76
N ASP A 101 2.97 -11.17 44.98
CA ASP A 101 1.74 -10.47 45.32
C ASP A 101 0.92 -10.17 44.06
N LEU A 102 -0.39 -9.94 44.24
CA LEU A 102 -1.25 -9.51 43.14
C LEU A 102 -0.93 -8.05 42.76
N PRO A 103 -0.98 -7.69 41.47
CA PRO A 103 -0.59 -6.36 40.99
C PRO A 103 -1.70 -5.32 41.23
N TYR A 104 -2.07 -5.07 42.49
CA TYR A 104 -2.98 -3.98 42.85
C TYR A 104 -2.23 -2.65 42.94
N SER A 105 -2.69 -1.63 42.21
CA SER A 105 -2.11 -0.29 42.27
C SER A 105 -2.53 0.49 43.53
N PHE A 106 -3.68 0.16 44.13
CA PHE A 106 -4.23 0.82 45.32
C PHE A 106 -4.88 -0.19 46.28
N ILE A 107 -4.69 -0.01 47.57
CA ILE A 107 -5.33 -0.80 48.64
C ILE A 107 -5.98 0.15 49.65
N THR A 108 -7.24 -0.07 49.98
CA THR A 108 -7.92 0.70 51.04
C THR A 108 -7.80 -0.02 52.38
N ALA A 109 -7.33 0.69 53.39
CA ALA A 109 -7.29 0.24 54.77
C ALA A 109 -8.18 1.12 55.66
N ILE A 110 -8.76 0.53 56.70
CA ILE A 110 -9.68 1.19 57.62
C ILE A 110 -9.10 1.13 59.03
N ASP A 111 -8.80 2.30 59.59
CA ASP A 111 -8.62 2.49 61.03
C ASP A 111 -9.99 2.71 61.68
N ALA A 112 -10.48 1.70 62.39
CA ALA A 112 -11.76 1.74 63.07
C ALA A 112 -11.65 2.15 64.56
N GLY A 113 -10.47 2.61 64.99
CA GLY A 113 -10.22 2.99 66.40
C GLY A 113 -9.84 1.83 67.32
N ALA A 114 -9.43 0.68 66.77
CA ALA A 114 -8.98 -0.46 67.57
C ALA A 114 -7.58 -0.24 68.22
N GLY A 115 -6.82 0.74 67.72
CA GLY A 115 -5.52 1.16 68.22
C GLY A 115 -5.59 2.34 69.21
N THR A 116 -4.45 2.98 69.44
CA THR A 116 -4.40 4.30 70.09
C THR A 116 -4.09 5.38 69.04
N PRO A 117 -4.30 6.67 69.30
CA PRO A 117 -4.01 7.73 68.33
C PRO A 117 -2.55 7.77 67.83
N ASN A 118 -1.60 7.17 68.57
CA ASN A 118 -0.18 7.10 68.20
C ASN A 118 0.28 5.67 67.81
N ALA A 119 -0.60 4.68 67.93
CA ALA A 119 -0.36 3.29 67.55
C ALA A 119 -1.61 2.72 66.87
N ILE A 120 -1.73 3.06 65.60
CA ILE A 120 -2.89 2.80 64.74
C ILE A 120 -2.97 1.31 64.41
N GLN A 121 -4.18 0.75 64.47
CA GLN A 121 -4.46 -0.60 63.99
C GLN A 121 -5.48 -0.53 62.85
N ALA A 122 -5.01 -0.75 61.63
CA ALA A 122 -5.83 -0.66 60.44
C ALA A 122 -6.08 -2.04 59.81
N THR A 123 -7.24 -2.20 59.17
CA THR A 123 -7.66 -3.45 58.54
C THR A 123 -7.94 -3.24 57.05
N SER A 124 -7.58 -4.21 56.22
CA SER A 124 -7.80 -4.20 54.76
C SER A 124 -8.26 -5.58 54.32
N THR A 125 -9.19 -5.62 53.37
CA THR A 125 -9.65 -6.86 52.72
C THR A 125 -8.61 -7.45 51.76
N LEU A 126 -7.59 -6.66 51.39
CA LEU A 126 -6.46 -7.06 50.55
C LEU A 126 -5.14 -7.10 51.35
N PRO A 127 -4.17 -7.96 50.97
CA PRO A 127 -2.86 -8.01 51.63
C PRO A 127 -2.09 -6.73 51.36
N ILE A 128 -1.52 -6.13 52.41
CA ILE A 128 -0.65 -4.96 52.27
C ILE A 128 0.73 -5.39 51.75
N SER A 129 1.23 -4.70 50.73
CA SER A 129 2.53 -4.94 50.10
C SER A 129 3.26 -3.61 49.84
N SER A 130 4.59 -3.65 49.81
CA SER A 130 5.42 -2.48 49.45
C SER A 130 5.25 -2.05 47.99
N SER A 131 4.63 -2.87 47.15
CA SER A 131 4.39 -2.58 45.73
C SER A 131 3.07 -1.86 45.46
N ALA A 132 2.28 -1.55 46.49
CA ALA A 132 0.96 -0.92 46.35
C ALA A 132 0.84 0.36 47.19
N LEU A 133 0.06 1.32 46.69
CA LEU A 133 -0.30 2.52 47.47
C LEU A 133 -1.46 2.20 48.41
N VAL A 134 -1.31 2.50 49.70
CA VAL A 134 -2.35 2.30 50.72
C VAL A 134 -3.04 3.61 51.03
N LEU A 135 -4.37 3.64 50.86
CA LEU A 135 -5.25 4.73 51.30
C LEU A 135 -5.87 4.33 52.64
N MET A 136 -5.61 5.10 53.69
CA MET A 136 -6.06 4.82 55.05
C MET A 136 -6.72 6.05 55.67
N ASN A 137 -7.82 5.88 56.39
CA ASN A 137 -8.39 6.95 57.23
C ASN A 137 -7.65 7.04 58.57
N ILE A 138 -7.73 8.20 59.23
CA ILE A 138 -7.27 8.41 60.60
C ILE A 138 -8.50 8.51 61.50
N PHE A 139 -8.59 7.68 62.54
CA PHE A 139 -9.75 7.68 63.44
C PHE A 139 -9.69 8.82 64.48
N GLU A 140 -8.51 9.07 65.06
CA GLU A 140 -8.29 10.06 66.13
C GLU A 140 -7.05 10.92 65.87
N ASP A 141 -7.06 12.15 66.38
CA ASP A 141 -5.91 13.06 66.32
C ASP A 141 -4.69 12.46 67.03
N ASN A 142 -3.55 12.38 66.34
CA ASN A 142 -2.33 11.92 67.00
C ASN A 142 -1.85 12.97 68.03
N THR A 143 -1.49 12.52 69.23
CA THR A 143 -1.13 13.42 70.35
C THR A 143 0.37 13.44 70.64
N ALA A 144 1.14 12.54 70.02
CA ALA A 144 2.59 12.42 70.20
C ALA A 144 3.28 12.01 68.89
N SER A 145 4.62 11.96 68.95
CA SER A 145 5.50 11.52 67.86
C SER A 145 6.57 10.57 68.40
N PRO A 146 6.94 9.47 67.70
CA PRO A 146 6.44 9.03 66.40
C PRO A 146 5.08 8.33 66.47
N VAL A 147 4.34 8.36 65.36
CA VAL A 147 3.12 7.55 65.16
C VAL A 147 3.48 6.24 64.48
N THR A 148 2.78 5.16 64.84
CA THR A 148 2.95 3.84 64.22
C THR A 148 1.63 3.29 63.68
N VAL A 149 1.69 2.37 62.72
CA VAL A 149 0.55 1.67 62.15
C VAL A 149 0.84 0.17 61.97
N ALA A 150 -0.11 -0.70 62.32
CA ALA A 150 -0.08 -2.12 61.99
C ALA A 150 -1.30 -2.48 61.14
N PHE A 151 -1.06 -3.16 60.01
CA PHE A 151 -2.13 -3.58 59.10
C PHE A 151 -2.45 -5.07 59.26
N ASN A 152 -3.73 -5.43 59.39
CA ASN A 152 -4.20 -6.82 59.46
C ASN A 152 -3.48 -7.66 60.55
N GLY A 153 -3.08 -7.03 61.67
CA GLY A 153 -2.32 -7.68 62.74
C GLY A 153 -0.85 -8.00 62.40
N GLY A 154 -0.32 -7.44 61.31
CA GLY A 154 1.07 -7.59 60.88
C GLY A 154 2.07 -6.76 61.71
N SER A 155 3.30 -6.66 61.21
CA SER A 155 4.37 -5.89 61.86
C SER A 155 4.04 -4.41 61.98
N THR A 156 4.36 -3.80 63.12
CA THR A 156 4.25 -2.37 63.35
C THR A 156 5.22 -1.58 62.46
N LEU A 157 4.68 -0.60 61.73
CA LEU A 157 5.42 0.31 60.85
C LEU A 157 5.42 1.73 61.43
N THR A 158 6.54 2.44 61.37
CA THR A 158 6.58 3.85 61.77
C THR A 158 6.03 4.73 60.66
N VAL A 159 5.06 5.59 60.96
CA VAL A 159 4.48 6.52 59.97
C VAL A 159 5.44 7.70 59.76
N LYS A 160 5.79 7.94 58.51
CA LYS A 160 6.72 9.00 58.09
C LYS A 160 6.11 9.90 57.03
N SER A 161 6.45 11.18 57.05
CA SER A 161 6.13 12.08 55.94
C SER A 161 6.88 11.69 54.66
N ASN A 162 6.52 12.25 53.50
CA ASN A 162 7.21 11.96 52.24
C ASN A 162 8.71 12.29 52.28
N SER A 163 9.09 13.36 52.98
CA SER A 163 10.48 13.75 53.24
C SER A 163 11.20 12.90 54.30
N GLY A 164 10.51 11.98 54.99
CA GLY A 164 11.08 11.01 55.94
C GLY A 164 11.09 11.45 57.40
N ASN A 165 10.39 12.52 57.73
CA ASN A 165 10.25 13.00 59.10
C ASN A 165 9.19 12.20 59.87
N ASN A 166 9.34 12.10 61.20
CA ASN A 166 8.25 11.60 62.04
C ASN A 166 7.07 12.57 61.95
N ILE A 167 5.84 12.04 62.01
CA ILE A 167 4.66 12.90 62.07
C ILE A 167 4.60 13.57 63.44
N SER A 168 4.57 14.91 63.48
CA SER A 168 4.42 15.70 64.70
C SER A 168 3.07 15.46 65.38
N ALA A 169 2.96 15.76 66.67
CA ALA A 169 1.67 15.80 67.36
C ALA A 169 0.69 16.73 66.61
N GLY A 170 -0.55 16.28 66.40
CA GLY A 170 -1.58 16.98 65.63
C GLY A 170 -1.42 16.93 64.11
N GLY A 171 -0.43 16.21 63.57
CA GLY A 171 -0.21 16.08 62.12
C GLY A 171 -1.18 15.12 61.42
N LEU A 172 -1.65 14.09 62.11
CA LEU A 172 -2.73 13.22 61.65
C LEU A 172 -3.99 13.62 62.39
N ALA A 173 -4.92 14.26 61.69
CA ALA A 173 -6.21 14.69 62.25
C ALA A 173 -7.29 13.63 62.03
N ALA A 174 -8.23 13.52 62.96
CA ALA A 174 -9.39 12.66 62.88
C ALA A 174 -10.19 12.96 61.60
N GLY A 175 -10.55 11.90 60.87
CA GLY A 175 -11.23 11.99 59.58
C GLY A 175 -10.32 12.30 58.38
N MET A 176 -9.02 12.54 58.59
CA MET A 176 -8.06 12.70 57.50
C MET A 176 -7.90 11.39 56.73
N GLN A 177 -7.77 11.48 55.40
CA GLN A 177 -7.30 10.38 54.56
C GLN A 177 -5.81 10.57 54.24
N VAL A 178 -5.02 9.53 54.50
CA VAL A 178 -3.60 9.50 54.19
C VAL A 178 -3.30 8.44 53.13
N LEU A 179 -2.36 8.77 52.23
CA LEU A 179 -1.86 7.86 51.22
C LEU A 179 -0.39 7.57 51.53
N GLY A 180 0.01 6.29 51.52
CA GLY A 180 1.40 5.91 51.77
C GLY A 180 1.77 4.54 51.24
N ILE A 181 3.07 4.26 51.20
CA ILE A 181 3.64 2.97 50.81
C ILE A 181 4.41 2.37 51.98
N VAL A 182 4.45 1.04 52.05
CA VAL A 182 5.33 0.33 52.99
C VAL A 182 6.76 0.35 52.44
N ALA A 183 7.70 0.92 53.19
CA ALA A 183 9.11 1.01 52.85
C ALA A 183 9.96 0.47 54.01
N GLY A 184 10.35 -0.80 53.94
CA GLY A 184 11.06 -1.46 55.05
C GLY A 184 10.19 -1.55 56.31
N SER A 185 10.64 -0.94 57.41
CA SER A 185 9.89 -0.84 58.67
C SER A 185 9.09 0.47 58.81
N GLU A 186 8.91 1.21 57.71
CA GLU A 186 8.19 2.50 57.68
C GLU A 186 6.93 2.41 56.82
N PHE A 187 5.91 3.19 57.17
CA PHE A 187 4.80 3.56 56.30
C PHE A 187 5.02 5.01 55.87
N ARG A 188 5.53 5.19 54.64
CA ARG A 188 5.91 6.50 54.10
C ARG A 188 4.75 7.12 53.35
N LEU A 189 4.26 8.26 53.85
CA LEU A 189 3.19 9.01 53.21
C LEU A 189 3.68 9.65 51.90
N VAL A 190 2.77 9.78 50.93
CA VAL A 190 3.04 10.44 49.63
C VAL A 190 3.05 11.96 49.74
N SER A 191 2.36 12.50 50.75
CA SER A 191 2.37 13.92 51.07
C SER A 191 3.24 14.21 52.31
N ASP A 192 3.88 15.37 52.33
CA ASP A 192 4.47 15.90 53.54
C ASP A 192 3.42 16.57 54.44
N GLN A 193 3.71 16.61 55.74
CA GLN A 193 2.97 17.41 56.72
C GLN A 193 3.33 18.88 56.50
N VAL A 194 2.63 19.56 55.59
CA VAL A 194 2.88 20.98 55.31
C VAL A 194 1.62 21.81 55.51
N SER A 195 1.15 21.84 56.76
CA SER A 195 0.15 22.85 57.15
C SER A 195 0.52 23.55 58.45
N ALA A 196 0.98 22.86 59.49
CA ALA A 196 1.34 23.53 60.74
C ALA A 196 2.63 24.39 60.65
N ALA A 197 3.66 23.92 59.95
CA ALA A 197 4.91 24.68 59.78
C ALA A 197 4.76 25.89 58.86
N ILE A 198 3.97 25.77 57.77
CA ILE A 198 3.63 26.90 56.89
C ILE A 198 2.76 27.94 57.60
N ILE A 199 1.86 27.54 58.52
CA ILE A 199 1.07 28.51 59.31
C ILE A 199 1.98 29.34 60.22
N ALA A 200 2.95 28.70 60.89
CA ALA A 200 3.93 29.43 61.71
C ALA A 200 4.82 30.38 60.87
N ASP A 201 5.23 29.96 59.68
CA ASP A 201 6.00 30.80 58.74
C ASP A 201 5.14 31.92 58.11
N ALA A 202 3.84 31.69 57.91
CA ALA A 202 2.88 32.68 57.42
C ALA A 202 2.52 33.73 58.48
N GLU A 203 2.44 33.34 59.76
CA GLU A 203 2.28 34.28 60.88
C GLU A 203 3.52 35.17 61.05
N ALA A 204 4.73 34.62 60.84
CA ALA A 204 5.96 35.39 60.78
C ALA A 204 6.03 36.33 59.55
N ALA A 205 5.51 35.89 58.39
CA ALA A 205 5.40 36.71 57.19
C ALA A 205 4.36 37.84 57.34
N ALA A 206 3.27 37.61 58.08
CA ALA A 206 2.26 38.63 58.38
C ALA A 206 2.80 39.77 59.26
N ALA A 207 3.64 39.46 60.25
CA ALA A 207 4.33 40.48 61.06
C ALA A 207 5.32 41.30 60.22
N THR A 208 5.98 40.68 59.24
CA THR A 208 6.90 41.33 58.30
C THR A 208 6.16 42.23 57.29
N ALA A 209 4.93 41.86 56.90
CA ALA A 209 4.08 42.64 56.00
C ALA A 209 3.61 43.97 56.62
N VAL A 210 3.38 44.03 57.93
CA VAL A 210 3.03 45.29 58.64
C VAL A 210 4.20 46.28 58.64
N ALA A 211 5.44 45.80 58.79
CA ALA A 211 6.63 46.63 58.66
C ALA A 211 6.86 47.09 57.20
N SER A 212 6.53 46.25 56.21
CA SER A 212 6.61 46.57 54.79
C SER A 212 5.52 47.55 54.31
N ALA A 213 4.37 47.63 54.99
CA ALA A 213 3.31 48.60 54.67
C ALA A 213 3.77 50.06 54.87
N ALA A 214 4.59 50.34 55.88
CA ALA A 214 5.20 51.67 56.09
C ALA A 214 6.26 52.00 55.02
N THR A 215 6.96 50.99 54.49
CA THR A 215 7.91 51.14 53.37
C THR A 215 7.19 51.29 52.02
N ALA A 216 6.02 50.65 51.87
CA ALA A 216 5.19 50.69 50.66
C ALA A 216 4.58 52.08 50.38
N THR A 217 4.28 52.88 51.41
CA THR A 217 3.82 54.27 51.23
C THR A 217 4.90 55.16 50.61
N SER A 218 6.18 54.94 50.95
CA SER A 218 7.32 55.62 50.33
C SER A 218 7.66 55.08 48.94
N ALA A 219 7.40 53.78 48.68
CA ALA A 219 7.58 53.16 47.36
C ALA A 219 6.47 53.53 46.36
N ALA A 220 5.26 53.85 46.82
CA ALA A 220 4.14 54.28 45.98
C ALA A 220 4.42 55.62 45.28
N ALA A 221 5.16 56.53 45.92
CA ALA A 221 5.62 57.78 45.29
C ALA A 221 6.65 57.54 44.18
N THR A 222 7.47 56.49 44.30
CA THR A 222 8.45 56.06 43.28
C THR A 222 7.80 55.23 42.16
N ALA A 223 6.73 54.49 42.45
CA ALA A 223 6.00 53.67 41.48
C ALA A 223 5.20 54.51 40.44
N VAL A 224 4.73 55.71 40.82
CA VAL A 224 4.14 56.66 39.86
C VAL A 224 5.18 57.17 38.85
N ALA A 225 6.46 57.21 39.22
CA ALA A 225 7.56 57.52 38.30
C ALA A 225 8.04 56.32 37.47
N ALA A 226 7.70 55.07 37.84
CA ALA A 226 8.01 53.85 37.08
C ALA A 226 6.89 53.42 36.11
N ALA A 227 5.67 53.95 36.27
CA ALA A 227 4.55 53.68 35.38
C ALA A 227 4.76 54.18 33.92
N THR A 228 5.78 55.01 33.69
CA THR A 228 6.20 55.48 32.36
C THR A 228 7.11 54.49 31.61
N SER A 229 7.42 53.31 32.15
CA SER A 229 8.29 52.30 31.51
C SER A 229 7.67 50.91 31.30
N LEU A 230 6.34 50.78 31.22
CA LEU A 230 5.70 49.52 30.84
C LEU A 230 5.80 49.31 29.31
N THR A 231 6.83 48.60 28.86
CA THR A 231 7.05 48.26 27.44
C THR A 231 6.34 46.97 26.98
N ASN A 232 5.37 46.42 27.73
CA ASN A 232 4.70 45.15 27.40
C ASN A 232 3.20 45.13 27.75
N ILE A 233 2.41 46.06 27.20
CA ILE A 233 0.95 45.89 27.15
C ILE A 233 0.65 44.85 26.04
N PRO A 234 -0.07 43.74 26.31
CA PRO A 234 -0.53 42.84 25.26
C PRO A 234 -1.43 43.60 24.28
N VAL A 235 -0.95 43.87 23.08
CA VAL A 235 -1.74 44.55 22.06
C VAL A 235 -2.71 43.52 21.47
N THR A 236 -4.00 43.70 21.71
CA THR A 236 -5.02 42.73 21.30
C THR A 236 -6.10 43.41 20.47
N PHE A 237 -6.31 42.91 19.27
CA PHE A 237 -7.43 43.28 18.40
C PHE A 237 -8.52 42.21 18.45
N LYS A 238 -9.77 42.63 18.26
CA LYS A 238 -10.90 41.68 18.16
C LYS A 238 -10.87 40.98 16.82
N ALA A 239 -10.92 41.73 15.73
CA ALA A 239 -10.86 41.21 14.37
C ALA A 239 -9.53 41.51 13.68
N PHE A 240 -9.18 40.69 12.68
CA PHE A 240 -8.00 40.92 11.86
C PHE A 240 -8.11 42.23 11.06
N ALA A 241 -9.32 42.57 10.62
CA ALA A 241 -9.59 43.85 9.96
C ALA A 241 -9.20 45.05 10.84
N ASP A 242 -9.50 44.99 12.15
CA ASP A 242 -9.15 46.06 13.11
C ASP A 242 -7.62 46.24 13.21
N LEU A 243 -6.86 45.13 13.25
CA LEU A 243 -5.41 45.17 13.26
C LEU A 243 -4.86 45.86 12.00
N THR A 244 -5.31 45.43 10.83
CA THR A 244 -4.78 45.98 9.57
C THR A 244 -5.18 47.44 9.32
N ALA A 245 -6.36 47.85 9.81
CA ALA A 245 -6.84 49.23 9.72
C ALA A 245 -6.27 50.16 10.81
N ASP A 246 -5.54 49.61 11.79
CA ASP A 246 -5.03 50.37 12.93
C ASP A 246 -4.04 51.46 12.49
N THR A 247 -4.26 52.67 12.98
CA THR A 247 -3.38 53.85 12.81
C THR A 247 -2.73 54.28 14.12
N THR A 248 -2.98 53.56 15.23
CA THR A 248 -2.58 53.98 16.57
C THR A 248 -1.23 53.39 16.99
N LEU A 249 -0.94 52.15 16.60
CA LEU A 249 0.36 51.52 16.79
C LEU A 249 1.42 52.25 15.98
N SER A 250 2.56 52.51 16.61
CA SER A 250 3.68 53.21 15.97
C SER A 250 5.00 52.88 16.64
N TYR A 251 6.11 53.10 15.93
CA TYR A 251 7.47 52.88 16.48
C TYR A 251 7.92 53.96 17.49
N GLY A 252 7.10 54.98 17.77
CA GLY A 252 7.46 56.08 18.67
C GLY A 252 6.35 57.08 18.98
N GLY A 253 5.08 56.72 18.75
CA GLY A 253 3.90 57.57 18.99
C GLY A 253 3.10 57.16 20.23
N ALA A 254 1.77 57.33 20.19
CA ALA A 254 0.89 57.20 21.36
C ALA A 254 0.80 55.78 21.95
N LEU A 255 0.89 54.75 21.09
CA LEU A 255 1.05 53.35 21.51
C LEU A 255 2.36 52.81 20.91
N PRO A 256 3.51 53.03 21.59
CA PRO A 256 4.82 52.65 21.07
C PRO A 256 4.99 51.13 21.08
N VAL A 257 5.46 50.58 19.97
CA VAL A 257 5.81 49.16 19.83
C VAL A 257 7.31 48.96 19.71
N THR A 258 7.81 47.84 20.23
CA THR A 258 9.21 47.45 20.18
C THR A 258 9.39 46.25 19.24
N ALA A 259 10.25 46.41 18.23
CA ALA A 259 10.58 45.34 17.31
C ALA A 259 11.20 44.13 18.04
N GLY A 260 10.78 42.92 17.68
CA GLY A 260 11.29 41.67 18.24
C GLY A 260 10.81 41.33 19.66
N SER A 261 9.98 42.16 20.31
CA SER A 261 9.44 41.86 21.63
C SER A 261 7.94 42.12 21.77
N THR A 262 7.40 43.14 21.10
CA THR A 262 5.96 43.40 21.13
C THR A 262 5.22 42.35 20.30
N VAL A 263 4.31 41.63 20.97
CA VAL A 263 3.39 40.68 20.32
C VAL A 263 2.02 41.33 20.18
N VAL A 264 1.47 41.27 18.97
CA VAL A 264 0.13 41.73 18.62
C VAL A 264 -0.75 40.52 18.37
N THR A 265 -1.91 40.46 19.00
CA THR A 265 -2.82 39.30 18.92
C THR A 265 -4.16 39.67 18.30
N VAL A 266 -4.78 38.71 17.61
CA VAL A 266 -6.12 38.81 17.04
C VAL A 266 -7.00 37.75 17.69
N SER A 267 -7.78 38.18 18.68
CA SER A 267 -8.51 37.27 19.59
C SER A 267 -9.60 36.43 18.91
N SER A 268 -10.26 36.93 17.85
CA SER A 268 -11.30 36.18 17.13
C SER A 268 -10.77 34.94 16.38
N LYS A 269 -9.47 34.89 16.09
CA LYS A 269 -8.83 33.80 15.35
C LYS A 269 -7.71 33.12 16.14
N GLY A 270 -7.30 33.67 17.29
CA GLY A 270 -6.17 33.20 18.08
C GLY A 270 -4.80 33.49 17.45
N TRP A 271 -4.75 34.31 16.39
CA TRP A 271 -3.51 34.61 15.69
C TRP A 271 -2.64 35.58 16.47
N SER A 272 -1.32 35.45 16.29
CA SER A 272 -0.34 36.32 16.89
C SER A 272 0.67 36.79 15.85
N TYR A 273 1.24 37.96 16.10
CA TYR A 273 2.26 38.59 15.28
C TYR A 273 3.34 39.17 16.18
N ILE A 274 4.59 39.18 15.73
CA ILE A 274 5.66 39.92 16.37
C ILE A 274 6.01 41.15 15.55
N VAL A 275 6.26 42.27 16.23
CA VAL A 275 6.60 43.52 15.56
C VAL A 275 7.95 43.40 14.86
N ALA A 276 7.98 43.68 13.57
CA ALA A 276 9.18 43.73 12.76
C ALA A 276 9.90 45.08 12.96
N ALA A 277 11.18 45.14 12.62
CA ALA A 277 11.90 46.41 12.57
C ALA A 277 11.24 47.38 11.57
N SER A 278 11.24 48.68 11.86
CA SER A 278 10.62 49.69 10.97
C SER A 278 11.21 49.66 9.54
N GLY A 279 12.51 49.34 9.43
CA GLY A 279 13.22 49.17 8.16
C GLY A 279 13.10 47.79 7.52
N ALA A 280 12.41 46.82 8.14
CA ALA A 280 12.28 45.46 7.60
C ALA A 280 11.63 45.48 6.21
N SER A 281 12.16 44.73 5.26
CA SER A 281 11.62 44.57 3.91
C SER A 281 10.88 43.24 3.71
N ASP A 282 11.05 42.31 4.65
CA ASP A 282 10.55 40.93 4.67
C ASP A 282 9.34 40.74 5.60
N TYR A 283 8.71 41.84 6.05
CA TYR A 283 7.51 41.79 6.89
C TYR A 283 6.33 41.11 6.18
N HIS A 284 5.45 40.47 6.95
CA HIS A 284 4.31 39.72 6.39
C HIS A 284 3.09 40.62 6.13
N ILE A 285 2.77 41.52 7.07
CA ILE A 285 1.72 42.53 6.93
C ILE A 285 2.15 43.85 7.57
N ILE A 286 1.45 44.93 7.23
CA ILE A 286 1.67 46.26 7.81
C ILE A 286 0.32 46.86 8.26
N THR A 287 0.29 47.50 9.41
CA THR A 287 -0.89 48.27 9.85
C THR A 287 -1.02 49.57 9.05
N ALA A 288 -2.20 50.18 9.01
CA ALA A 288 -2.38 51.49 8.37
C ALA A 288 -1.50 52.60 8.99
N GLY A 289 -1.12 52.45 10.26
CA GLY A 289 -0.17 53.30 11.00
C GLY A 289 1.31 53.04 10.69
N GLY A 290 1.61 52.04 9.85
CA GLY A 290 2.97 51.76 9.37
C GLY A 290 3.77 50.76 10.21
N VAL A 291 3.17 50.14 11.23
CA VAL A 291 3.84 49.07 12.00
C VAL A 291 3.84 47.77 11.21
N LYS A 292 5.03 47.23 10.98
CA LYS A 292 5.28 45.99 10.24
C LYS A 292 5.27 44.80 11.18
N LEU A 293 4.74 43.67 10.72
CA LEU A 293 4.45 42.51 11.54
C LEU A 293 4.89 41.21 10.86
N TYR A 294 5.50 40.30 11.63
CA TYR A 294 5.72 38.90 11.25
C TYR A 294 4.66 38.02 11.91
N ALA A 295 3.89 37.29 11.11
CA ALA A 295 2.97 36.26 11.58
C ALA A 295 3.71 35.19 12.40
N LEU A 296 3.18 34.87 13.59
CA LEU A 296 3.65 33.78 14.43
C LEU A 296 2.75 32.55 14.24
N PRO A 297 3.31 31.33 14.37
CA PRO A 297 2.53 30.12 14.25
C PRO A 297 1.57 29.94 15.43
N PHE A 298 0.39 29.40 15.15
CA PHE A 298 -0.62 28.98 16.09
C PHE A 298 -0.85 27.48 15.93
N ASN A 299 -0.72 26.70 17.01
CA ASN A 299 -0.83 25.23 16.99
C ASN A 299 0.05 24.53 15.92
N GLY A 300 1.23 25.10 15.64
CA GLY A 300 2.17 24.56 14.65
C GLY A 300 1.89 24.96 13.19
N TYR A 301 0.91 25.83 12.95
CA TYR A 301 0.55 26.34 11.64
C TYR A 301 0.70 27.85 11.55
N VAL A 302 1.05 28.35 10.38
CA VAL A 302 0.72 29.71 9.98
C VAL A 302 -0.47 29.66 9.03
N HIS A 303 -1.44 30.55 9.21
CA HIS A 303 -2.62 30.61 8.35
C HIS A 303 -2.37 31.56 7.18
N ILE A 304 -2.82 31.20 5.98
CA ILE A 304 -2.61 32.02 4.78
C ILE A 304 -3.20 33.42 4.95
N GLU A 305 -4.33 33.54 5.65
CA GLU A 305 -4.97 34.81 5.99
C GLU A 305 -4.10 35.71 6.85
N GLN A 306 -3.16 35.16 7.62
CA GLN A 306 -2.24 35.99 8.41
C GLN A 306 -1.32 36.85 7.52
N PHE A 307 -1.17 36.51 6.24
CA PHE A 307 -0.29 37.16 5.26
C PHE A 307 -1.06 38.00 4.24
N ILE A 308 -2.39 38.06 4.35
CA ILE A 308 -3.23 38.84 3.47
C ILE A 308 -3.35 40.25 4.06
N GLN A 309 -2.70 41.23 3.44
CA GLN A 309 -2.94 42.64 3.75
C GLN A 309 -4.42 42.99 3.50
N ALA A 310 -5.01 43.88 4.32
CA ALA A 310 -6.42 44.32 4.16
C ALA A 310 -6.79 44.53 2.69
N GLY A 311 -7.76 43.73 2.18
CA GLY A 311 -8.12 43.76 0.76
C GLY A 311 -8.46 42.40 0.11
N TYR A 312 -8.38 41.27 0.82
CA TYR A 312 -9.06 40.06 0.35
C TYR A 312 -10.57 40.26 0.46
N VAL A 313 -11.21 40.42 -0.70
CA VAL A 313 -12.65 40.59 -0.80
C VAL A 313 -13.29 39.25 -1.13
N ASN A 314 -12.67 38.47 -2.01
CA ASN A 314 -13.15 37.18 -2.50
C ASN A 314 -12.08 36.49 -3.38
N SER A 315 -12.48 35.42 -4.07
CA SER A 315 -11.65 34.63 -4.99
C SER A 315 -11.14 35.36 -6.25
N THR A 316 -11.49 36.63 -6.48
CA THR A 316 -10.94 37.43 -7.60
C THR A 316 -9.69 38.21 -7.22
N THR A 317 -9.38 38.31 -5.92
CA THR A 317 -8.16 38.99 -5.44
C THR A 317 -6.96 38.06 -5.59
N ASN A 318 -5.88 38.53 -6.23
CA ASN A 318 -4.62 37.80 -6.30
C ASN A 318 -3.88 37.86 -4.96
N ILE A 319 -3.63 36.71 -4.35
CA ILE A 319 -2.89 36.61 -3.09
C ILE A 319 -1.57 35.82 -3.22
N LEU A 320 -1.01 35.68 -4.42
CA LEU A 320 0.23 34.92 -4.64
C LEU A 320 1.38 35.38 -3.71
N THR A 321 1.51 36.69 -3.45
CA THR A 321 2.53 37.23 -2.54
C THR A 321 2.37 36.71 -1.11
N ALA A 322 1.12 36.51 -0.64
CA ALA A 322 0.83 35.96 0.67
C ALA A 322 1.30 34.49 0.77
N PHE A 323 1.05 33.69 -0.27
CA PHE A 323 1.56 32.31 -0.35
C PHE A 323 3.08 32.26 -0.32
N THR A 324 3.75 33.12 -1.09
CA THR A 324 5.22 33.21 -1.12
C THR A 324 5.78 33.53 0.28
N ALA A 325 5.18 34.51 0.96
CA ALA A 325 5.61 34.88 2.32
C ALA A 325 5.34 33.77 3.34
N ALA A 326 4.16 33.12 3.28
CA ALA A 326 3.80 32.03 4.19
C ALA A 326 4.75 30.83 4.04
N LEU A 327 5.04 30.41 2.80
CA LEU A 327 5.96 29.30 2.52
C LEU A 327 7.41 29.62 2.94
N ALA A 328 7.83 30.88 2.86
CA ALA A 328 9.16 31.30 3.29
C ALA A 328 9.39 31.17 4.82
N THR A 329 8.33 31.05 5.62
CA THR A 329 8.44 30.85 7.07
C THR A 329 8.92 29.45 7.47
N ALA A 330 8.89 28.48 6.54
CA ALA A 330 9.14 27.06 6.80
C ALA A 330 8.21 26.41 7.84
N HIS A 331 7.10 27.08 8.20
CA HIS A 331 6.01 26.49 8.98
C HIS A 331 5.01 25.77 8.07
N ARG A 332 4.12 24.98 8.68
CA ARG A 332 2.98 24.40 7.95
C ARG A 332 1.98 25.51 7.64
N VAL A 333 1.58 25.62 6.38
CA VAL A 333 0.63 26.65 5.93
C VAL A 333 -0.76 26.05 5.87
N LYS A 334 -1.70 26.70 6.56
CA LYS A 334 -3.10 26.28 6.63
C LYS A 334 -4.03 27.32 6.00
N GLY A 335 -5.03 26.87 5.26
CA GLY A 335 -6.13 27.71 4.80
C GLY A 335 -7.37 27.61 5.68
N ASP A 336 -8.35 28.42 5.33
CA ASP A 336 -9.73 28.29 5.77
C ASP A 336 -10.49 27.43 4.73
N PRO A 337 -11.06 26.28 5.14
CA PRO A 337 -11.80 25.39 4.24
C PRO A 337 -12.95 26.05 3.48
N GLU A 338 -13.46 27.19 3.97
CA GLU A 338 -14.57 27.92 3.34
C GLU A 338 -14.11 28.94 2.28
N HIS A 339 -12.80 29.21 2.18
CA HIS A 339 -12.26 30.21 1.27
C HIS A 339 -11.62 29.60 0.02
N ILE A 340 -11.84 30.27 -1.11
CA ILE A 340 -11.11 30.04 -2.36
C ILE A 340 -10.21 31.24 -2.62
N TYR A 341 -8.91 30.98 -2.73
CA TYR A 341 -7.88 32.00 -2.89
C TYR A 341 -7.53 32.20 -4.35
N GLY A 342 -7.73 33.43 -4.86
CA GLY A 342 -7.30 33.81 -6.19
C GLY A 342 -5.78 33.87 -6.30
N VAL A 343 -5.22 33.26 -7.33
CA VAL A 343 -3.78 33.25 -7.64
C VAL A 343 -3.60 33.63 -9.09
N ASN A 344 -2.79 34.65 -9.36
CA ASN A 344 -2.32 34.97 -10.71
C ASN A 344 -0.88 34.47 -10.85
N GLY A 345 -0.70 33.30 -11.45
CA GLY A 345 0.60 32.63 -11.58
C GLY A 345 0.71 31.33 -10.77
N LYS A 346 1.93 31.00 -10.35
CA LYS A 346 2.29 29.71 -9.71
C LYS A 346 2.66 29.88 -8.24
N ILE A 347 1.95 29.22 -7.33
CA ILE A 347 2.41 28.97 -5.96
C ILE A 347 3.61 28.03 -6.05
N THR A 348 4.81 28.55 -5.75
CA THR A 348 6.06 27.79 -5.84
C THR A 348 6.40 27.16 -4.50
N LEU A 349 6.37 25.83 -4.45
CA LEU A 349 6.65 25.06 -3.25
C LEU A 349 8.17 24.90 -3.05
N LEU A 350 8.61 25.09 -1.82
CA LEU A 350 9.98 24.88 -1.34
C LEU A 350 10.15 23.47 -0.73
N ALA A 351 11.38 23.04 -0.48
CA ALA A 351 11.63 21.79 0.24
C ALA A 351 10.98 21.83 1.64
N GLY A 352 10.30 20.74 2.02
CA GLY A 352 9.57 20.66 3.30
C GLY A 352 8.26 21.45 3.34
N SER A 353 7.79 22.01 2.22
CA SER A 353 6.52 22.74 2.18
C SER A 353 5.36 21.84 2.60
N TRP A 354 4.48 22.39 3.45
CA TRP A 354 3.25 21.73 3.88
C TRP A 354 2.08 22.68 3.66
N LEU A 355 1.17 22.32 2.75
CA LEU A 355 -0.10 23.02 2.56
C LEU A 355 -1.25 22.13 3.06
N GLU A 356 -2.15 22.72 3.84
CA GLU A 356 -3.30 22.03 4.40
C GLU A 356 -4.57 22.88 4.32
N ASP A 357 -5.69 22.31 3.89
CA ASP A 357 -6.98 23.02 3.79
C ASP A 357 -6.94 24.27 2.89
N ILE A 358 -6.27 24.18 1.73
CA ILE A 358 -6.11 25.29 0.78
C ILE A 358 -6.93 25.04 -0.48
N ALA A 359 -7.78 26.00 -0.88
CA ALA A 359 -8.39 26.01 -2.21
C ALA A 359 -7.85 27.18 -3.05
N ALA A 360 -7.12 26.90 -4.12
CA ALA A 360 -6.55 27.91 -5.01
C ALA A 360 -7.32 27.99 -6.33
N LYS A 361 -7.57 29.20 -6.83
CA LYS A 361 -8.20 29.48 -8.12
C LYS A 361 -7.27 30.27 -9.02
N GLN A 362 -6.97 29.76 -10.20
CA GLN A 362 -6.15 30.47 -11.18
C GLN A 362 -6.94 31.65 -11.79
N LEU A 363 -6.39 32.87 -11.70
CA LEU A 363 -7.04 34.07 -12.21
C LEU A 363 -6.75 34.33 -13.69
N THR A 364 -5.63 33.80 -14.20
CA THR A 364 -5.15 34.02 -15.57
C THR A 364 -4.80 32.68 -16.24
N PRO A 365 -5.78 31.76 -16.39
CA PRO A 365 -5.55 30.41 -16.94
C PRO A 365 -4.90 30.40 -18.33
N HIS A 366 -5.09 31.48 -19.10
CA HIS A 366 -4.55 31.64 -20.45
C HIS A 366 -3.37 32.61 -20.55
N ALA A 367 -2.74 32.97 -19.42
CA ALA A 367 -1.56 33.83 -19.46
C ALA A 367 -0.47 33.26 -20.38
N THR A 368 -0.34 31.92 -20.42
CA THR A 368 0.50 31.17 -21.34
C THR A 368 -0.12 29.79 -21.60
N THR A 369 0.48 29.00 -22.50
CA THR A 369 0.13 27.57 -22.67
C THR A 369 0.72 26.66 -21.59
N SER A 370 1.44 27.22 -20.60
CA SER A 370 2.22 26.48 -19.59
C SER A 370 1.85 26.88 -18.16
N VAL A 371 0.59 27.28 -17.94
CA VAL A 371 0.14 27.74 -16.62
C VAL A 371 0.09 26.57 -15.65
N VAL A 372 0.77 26.76 -14.50
CA VAL A 372 0.77 25.86 -13.36
C VAL A 372 0.29 26.62 -12.14
N THR A 373 -0.72 26.13 -11.43
CA THR A 373 -1.27 26.85 -10.27
C THR A 373 -0.45 26.59 -9.00
N ILE A 374 -0.09 25.33 -8.75
CA ILE A 374 0.79 24.93 -7.64
C ILE A 374 1.91 24.08 -8.21
N GLY A 375 3.16 24.34 -7.84
CA GLY A 375 4.18 23.36 -8.17
C GLY A 375 5.55 23.50 -7.53
N ALA A 376 6.32 22.43 -7.69
CA ALA A 376 7.61 22.19 -7.08
C ALA A 376 8.61 21.72 -8.14
N THR A 377 9.88 22.07 -8.00
CA THR A 377 10.93 21.63 -8.92
C THR A 377 12.22 21.37 -8.15
N SER A 378 12.73 20.14 -8.23
CA SER A 378 13.97 19.69 -7.58
C SER A 378 14.00 19.89 -6.06
N VAL A 379 12.87 19.68 -5.39
CA VAL A 379 12.74 19.79 -3.92
C VAL A 379 12.10 18.55 -3.34
N SER A 380 12.42 18.20 -2.10
CA SER A 380 11.88 17.02 -1.39
C SER A 380 10.91 17.40 -0.27
N ASN A 381 10.20 16.42 0.27
CA ASN A 381 9.32 16.54 1.45
C ASN A 381 8.16 17.52 1.28
N VAL A 382 7.60 17.61 0.07
CA VAL A 382 6.38 18.38 -0.19
C VAL A 382 5.16 17.61 0.29
N THR A 383 4.36 18.23 1.15
CA THR A 383 3.09 17.69 1.66
C THR A 383 1.92 18.58 1.26
N LEU A 384 0.91 18.00 0.61
CA LEU A 384 -0.36 18.65 0.28
C LEU A 384 -1.50 17.83 0.89
N LYS A 385 -2.30 18.42 1.78
CA LYS A 385 -3.42 17.75 2.43
C LYS A 385 -4.71 18.54 2.23
N ARG A 386 -5.73 17.94 1.62
CA ARG A 386 -7.02 18.62 1.34
C ARG A 386 -6.81 19.93 0.58
N VAL A 387 -6.02 19.83 -0.49
CA VAL A 387 -5.67 20.96 -1.37
C VAL A 387 -6.52 20.88 -2.63
N LYS A 388 -7.26 21.95 -2.91
CA LYS A 388 -8.13 22.07 -4.09
C LYS A 388 -7.54 23.08 -5.08
N VAL A 389 -7.55 22.75 -6.37
CA VAL A 389 -7.14 23.66 -7.44
C VAL A 389 -8.24 23.77 -8.49
N ASP A 390 -8.82 24.97 -8.59
CA ASP A 390 -9.61 25.42 -9.74
C ASP A 390 -8.65 26.03 -10.77
N ARG A 391 -8.37 25.28 -11.85
CA ARG A 391 -7.59 25.78 -12.99
C ARG A 391 -8.32 26.90 -13.72
N ASN A 392 -9.64 27.03 -13.58
CA ASN A 392 -10.49 28.11 -14.08
C ASN A 392 -10.41 28.37 -15.59
N GLY A 393 -9.89 27.43 -16.37
CA GLY A 393 -9.87 27.57 -17.82
C GLY A 393 -11.22 27.17 -18.45
N ASP A 394 -11.36 27.54 -19.72
CA ASP A 394 -12.55 27.30 -20.54
C ASP A 394 -12.34 26.22 -21.61
N GLY A 395 -11.17 25.57 -21.61
CA GLY A 395 -10.80 24.54 -22.57
C GLY A 395 -10.03 25.03 -23.79
N THR A 396 -9.93 26.33 -24.03
CA THR A 396 -9.28 26.91 -25.22
C THR A 396 -7.78 27.17 -25.04
N GLY A 397 -7.25 27.03 -23.83
CA GLY A 397 -5.86 27.28 -23.49
C GLY A 397 -5.06 26.02 -23.11
N GLY A 398 -3.84 26.26 -22.61
CA GLY A 398 -2.97 25.21 -22.05
C GLY A 398 -2.19 24.38 -23.08
N SER A 399 -1.45 23.40 -22.58
CA SER A 399 -0.73 22.40 -23.38
C SER A 399 -0.51 21.15 -22.54
N LEU A 400 -0.55 19.98 -23.19
CA LEU A 400 -0.44 18.66 -22.54
C LEU A 400 0.75 18.59 -21.55
N ASN A 401 1.93 19.02 -22.00
CA ASN A 401 3.20 18.79 -21.30
C ASN A 401 3.55 19.84 -20.25
N ASN A 402 2.97 21.05 -20.32
CA ASN A 402 3.44 22.18 -19.52
C ASN A 402 2.37 22.83 -18.64
N ALA A 403 1.08 22.61 -18.91
CA ALA A 403 0.00 23.17 -18.10
C ALA A 403 -0.51 22.16 -17.07
N ALA A 404 -0.61 22.57 -15.81
CA ALA A 404 -1.10 21.71 -14.74
C ALA A 404 -1.86 22.43 -13.63
N GLY A 405 -2.74 21.74 -12.92
CA GLY A 405 -3.22 22.25 -11.63
C GLY A 405 -2.11 22.17 -10.58
N ILE A 406 -1.60 20.96 -10.37
CA ILE A 406 -0.48 20.66 -9.47
C ILE A 406 0.65 20.00 -10.28
N SER A 407 1.87 20.51 -10.17
CA SER A 407 3.06 19.95 -10.85
C SER A 407 4.24 19.79 -9.89
N ILE A 408 4.72 18.56 -9.69
CA ILE A 408 5.91 18.25 -8.90
C ILE A 408 6.93 17.57 -9.82
N ASN A 409 8.09 18.20 -10.02
CA ASN A 409 9.15 17.66 -10.85
C ASN A 409 10.41 17.42 -10.02
N GLY A 410 10.84 16.18 -9.90
CA GLY A 410 11.97 15.76 -9.09
C GLY A 410 11.65 15.67 -7.60
N GLY A 411 12.64 15.24 -6.82
CA GLY A 411 12.55 15.17 -5.37
C GLY A 411 12.06 13.83 -4.83
N SER A 412 11.97 13.76 -3.50
CA SER A 412 11.49 12.57 -2.78
C SER A 412 10.76 12.89 -1.49
N GLY A 413 10.08 11.90 -0.90
CA GLY A 413 9.34 12.05 0.35
C GLY A 413 8.04 12.85 0.20
N HIS A 414 7.41 12.82 -0.98
CA HIS A 414 6.20 13.60 -1.24
C HIS A 414 4.95 12.92 -0.70
N TYR A 415 4.00 13.72 -0.22
CA TYR A 415 2.73 13.22 0.30
C TYR A 415 1.57 14.10 -0.13
N LEU A 416 0.72 13.57 -1.00
CA LEU A 416 -0.49 14.24 -1.47
C LEU A 416 -1.68 13.45 -0.94
N GLU A 417 -2.54 14.07 -0.14
CA GLU A 417 -3.74 13.44 0.42
C GLU A 417 -4.96 14.31 0.14
N ASP A 418 -6.03 13.72 -0.38
CA ASP A 418 -7.30 14.39 -0.66
C ASP A 418 -7.13 15.65 -1.53
N CYS A 419 -6.24 15.59 -2.52
CA CYS A 419 -6.03 16.69 -3.46
C CYS A 419 -7.07 16.66 -4.58
N GLU A 420 -7.75 17.77 -4.81
CA GLU A 420 -8.77 17.94 -5.85
C GLU A 420 -8.28 18.89 -6.93
N VAL A 421 -8.37 18.52 -8.21
CA VAL A 421 -8.03 19.42 -9.34
C VAL A 421 -9.10 19.35 -10.42
N PHE A 422 -9.55 20.52 -10.85
CA PHE A 422 -10.53 20.67 -11.92
C PHE A 422 -10.35 21.99 -12.69
N GLY A 423 -11.14 22.19 -13.74
CA GLY A 423 -11.09 23.37 -14.60
C GLY A 423 -10.43 23.05 -15.95
N SER A 424 -11.17 23.34 -17.02
CA SER A 424 -10.89 22.88 -18.37
C SER A 424 -9.76 23.66 -19.03
N ASP A 425 -8.83 22.98 -19.68
CA ASP A 425 -7.82 23.48 -20.62
C ASP A 425 -6.96 22.24 -20.99
N ALA A 426 -6.24 22.30 -22.11
CA ALA A 426 -5.24 21.28 -22.40
C ALA A 426 -4.20 21.21 -21.26
N GLY A 427 -3.69 20.02 -20.97
CA GLY A 427 -2.76 19.79 -19.86
C GLY A 427 -3.22 18.72 -18.87
N THR A 428 -2.64 18.75 -17.68
CA THR A 428 -2.81 17.70 -16.66
C THR A 428 -3.47 18.23 -15.39
N GLY A 429 -4.34 17.48 -14.72
CA GLY A 429 -4.78 17.84 -13.38
C GLY A 429 -3.61 17.87 -12.38
N ILE A 430 -3.05 16.69 -12.11
CA ILE A 430 -1.89 16.50 -11.24
C ILE A 430 -0.77 15.81 -12.02
N VAL A 431 0.45 16.34 -11.98
CA VAL A 431 1.61 15.70 -12.60
C VAL A 431 2.75 15.53 -11.59
N LEU A 432 3.32 14.34 -11.54
CA LEU A 432 4.58 14.06 -10.87
C LEU A 432 5.57 13.44 -11.87
N THR A 433 6.72 14.08 -12.04
CA THR A 433 7.78 13.58 -12.93
C THR A 433 9.10 13.45 -12.18
N SER A 434 9.91 12.45 -12.50
CA SER A 434 11.28 12.29 -11.98
C SER A 434 11.36 12.23 -10.43
N ALA A 435 10.25 11.91 -9.76
CA ALA A 435 10.14 11.87 -8.31
C ALA A 435 10.26 10.44 -7.78
N ALA A 436 10.81 10.27 -6.58
CA ALA A 436 10.92 8.98 -5.91
C ALA A 436 10.27 9.01 -4.52
N ASP A 437 9.91 7.86 -3.94
CA ASP A 437 9.41 7.77 -2.56
C ASP A 437 8.25 8.73 -2.27
N PHE A 438 7.07 8.45 -2.81
CA PHE A 438 5.91 9.29 -2.57
C PHE A 438 4.58 8.54 -2.51
N GLN A 439 3.59 9.18 -1.90
CA GLN A 439 2.22 8.68 -1.90
C GLN A 439 1.24 9.75 -2.39
N VAL A 440 0.31 9.32 -3.23
CA VAL A 440 -0.87 10.10 -3.65
C VAL A 440 -2.10 9.33 -3.17
N VAL A 441 -2.81 9.89 -2.20
CA VAL A 441 -3.90 9.23 -1.48
C VAL A 441 -5.20 9.97 -1.76
N ARG A 442 -6.19 9.24 -2.29
CA ARG A 442 -7.51 9.74 -2.69
C ARG A 442 -7.45 11.02 -3.54
N PRO A 443 -6.62 11.09 -4.60
CA PRO A 443 -6.66 12.23 -5.51
C PRO A 443 -8.02 12.24 -6.23
N HIS A 444 -8.61 13.43 -6.37
CA HIS A 444 -9.82 13.63 -7.16
C HIS A 444 -9.53 14.60 -8.30
N VAL A 445 -9.41 14.09 -9.52
CA VAL A 445 -9.18 14.92 -10.72
C VAL A 445 -10.36 14.82 -11.65
N HIS A 446 -10.91 15.96 -12.07
CA HIS A 446 -12.07 15.96 -12.96
C HIS A 446 -12.21 17.20 -13.82
N ASP A 447 -13.03 17.12 -14.86
CA ASP A 447 -13.38 18.24 -15.74
C ASP A 447 -12.15 18.90 -16.40
N ILE A 448 -11.19 18.07 -16.80
CA ILE A 448 -10.01 18.49 -17.58
C ILE A 448 -10.35 18.28 -19.05
N LEU A 449 -10.93 19.32 -19.65
CA LEU A 449 -11.44 19.30 -21.02
C LEU A 449 -10.67 20.27 -21.91
N TYR A 450 -10.27 19.83 -23.11
CA TYR A 450 -9.84 20.74 -24.19
C TYR A 450 -11.02 21.12 -25.09
N VAL A 451 -10.94 22.22 -25.81
CA VAL A 451 -11.93 22.64 -26.82
C VAL A 451 -11.28 22.61 -28.20
N SER A 452 -11.92 21.97 -29.17
CA SER A 452 -11.45 21.93 -30.56
C SER A 452 -12.60 21.88 -31.56
N ALA A 453 -12.39 22.39 -32.78
CA ALA A 453 -13.38 22.30 -33.85
C ALA A 453 -13.54 20.88 -34.41
N SER A 454 -12.45 20.10 -34.41
CA SER A 454 -12.41 18.71 -34.88
C SER A 454 -11.58 17.84 -33.93
N LEU A 455 -11.72 16.52 -34.04
CA LEU A 455 -10.91 15.59 -33.24
C LEU A 455 -9.41 15.89 -33.50
N PRO A 456 -8.60 16.08 -32.44
CA PRO A 456 -7.17 16.31 -32.59
C PRO A 456 -6.47 15.01 -33.05
N ALA A 457 -5.18 15.12 -33.38
CA ALA A 457 -4.38 13.97 -33.80
C ALA A 457 -3.78 13.18 -32.62
N ASP A 458 -3.65 13.83 -31.46
CA ASP A 458 -2.96 13.28 -30.29
C ASP A 458 -3.57 13.83 -28.99
N ASP A 459 -3.15 13.26 -27.86
CA ASP A 459 -3.63 13.55 -26.51
C ASP A 459 -3.55 15.04 -26.16
N GLN A 460 -4.57 15.53 -25.47
CA GLN A 460 -4.67 16.94 -25.08
C GLN A 460 -4.91 17.12 -23.58
N ALA A 461 -5.56 16.15 -22.93
CA ALA A 461 -5.94 16.23 -21.53
C ALA A 461 -5.50 15.00 -20.72
N GLN A 462 -5.07 15.23 -19.49
CA GLN A 462 -4.66 14.18 -18.56
C GLN A 462 -5.21 14.40 -17.15
N GLY A 463 -5.56 13.33 -16.44
CA GLY A 463 -5.97 13.39 -15.05
C GLY A 463 -4.78 13.47 -14.10
N LEU A 464 -4.18 12.31 -13.81
CA LEU A 464 -2.97 12.17 -12.99
C LEU A 464 -1.85 11.52 -13.81
N TRP A 465 -0.82 12.31 -14.14
CA TRP A 465 0.33 11.86 -14.92
C TRP A 465 1.53 11.58 -14.03
N LEU A 466 2.08 10.36 -14.16
CA LEU A 466 3.29 9.92 -13.49
C LEU A 466 4.34 9.53 -14.53
N SER A 467 5.55 10.06 -14.39
CA SER A 467 6.59 9.85 -15.40
C SER A 467 7.98 9.75 -14.80
N ALA A 468 8.74 8.72 -15.19
CA ALA A 468 10.11 8.50 -14.69
C ALA A 468 10.20 8.51 -13.15
N CYS A 469 9.16 7.98 -12.49
CA CYS A 469 9.04 7.95 -11.03
C CYS A 469 9.44 6.59 -10.45
N SER A 470 9.91 6.53 -9.21
CA SER A 470 10.15 5.26 -8.51
C SER A 470 9.54 5.22 -7.12
N ASP A 471 9.31 4.02 -6.59
CA ASP A 471 8.98 3.80 -5.17
C ASP A 471 7.74 4.59 -4.71
N PHE A 472 6.62 4.43 -5.41
CA PHE A 472 5.43 5.23 -5.14
C PHE A 472 4.14 4.44 -5.01
N SER A 473 3.15 5.05 -4.37
CA SER A 473 1.79 4.52 -4.36
C SER A 473 0.72 5.54 -4.67
N VAL A 474 -0.23 5.14 -5.51
CA VAL A 474 -1.49 5.85 -5.71
C VAL A 474 -2.61 5.03 -5.07
N LEU A 475 -3.29 5.59 -4.08
CA LEU A 475 -4.32 4.90 -3.31
C LEU A 475 -5.67 5.57 -3.56
N GLU A 476 -6.67 4.77 -3.92
CA GLU A 476 -8.06 5.17 -4.10
C GLU A 476 -8.27 6.40 -5.02
N PRO A 477 -7.62 6.48 -6.20
CA PRO A 477 -7.82 7.62 -7.10
C PRO A 477 -9.27 7.69 -7.61
N LYS A 478 -9.80 8.90 -7.69
CA LYS A 478 -11.06 9.22 -8.37
C LYS A 478 -10.78 10.16 -9.53
N ILE A 479 -10.74 9.64 -10.76
CA ILE A 479 -10.42 10.46 -11.94
C ILE A 479 -11.53 10.31 -12.96
N HIS A 480 -12.13 11.42 -13.39
CA HIS A 480 -13.23 11.32 -14.33
C HIS A 480 -13.45 12.56 -15.19
N HIS A 481 -14.19 12.39 -16.28
CA HIS A 481 -14.54 13.47 -17.20
C HIS A 481 -13.28 14.16 -17.78
N ILE A 482 -12.42 13.34 -18.39
CA ILE A 482 -11.16 13.76 -19.02
C ILE A 482 -11.30 13.56 -20.52
N GLY A 483 -11.14 14.62 -21.32
CA GLY A 483 -11.44 14.55 -22.75
C GLY A 483 -11.52 15.93 -23.37
N GLY A 484 -12.46 16.16 -24.28
CA GLY A 484 -12.65 17.48 -24.88
C GLY A 484 -14.06 17.75 -25.40
N ILE A 485 -14.35 19.03 -25.57
CA ILE A 485 -15.51 19.54 -26.28
C ILE A 485 -15.12 19.71 -27.75
N VAL A 486 -15.51 18.75 -28.58
CA VAL A 486 -15.15 18.69 -29.99
C VAL A 486 -16.38 19.01 -30.84
N GLY A 487 -16.29 20.09 -31.63
CA GLY A 487 -17.44 20.57 -32.42
C GLY A 487 -18.65 20.91 -31.55
N GLY A 488 -18.43 21.34 -30.31
CA GLY A 488 -19.49 21.68 -29.34
C GLY A 488 -20.09 20.51 -28.57
N SER A 489 -19.58 19.28 -28.75
CA SER A 489 -20.05 18.09 -28.02
C SER A 489 -18.93 17.44 -27.23
N TYR A 490 -19.25 16.92 -26.05
CA TYR A 490 -18.28 16.17 -25.26
C TYR A 490 -17.82 14.90 -25.99
N ARG A 491 -16.51 14.67 -25.98
CA ARG A 491 -15.80 13.51 -26.49
C ARG A 491 -14.76 13.06 -25.48
N ARG A 492 -14.70 11.76 -25.26
CA ARG A 492 -13.69 11.12 -24.40
C ARG A 492 -12.31 11.10 -25.03
N ALA A 493 -12.26 10.99 -26.36
CA ALA A 493 -11.03 10.93 -27.16
C ALA A 493 -9.95 11.92 -26.69
N PHE A 494 -8.71 11.43 -26.65
CA PHE A 494 -7.51 12.20 -26.32
C PHE A 494 -7.48 12.76 -24.88
N GLY A 495 -8.28 12.16 -24.00
CA GLY A 495 -8.26 12.35 -22.55
C GLY A 495 -7.78 11.10 -21.81
N ARG A 496 -6.57 11.12 -21.25
CA ARG A 496 -6.02 9.99 -20.47
C ARG A 496 -6.22 10.21 -18.98
N MET A 497 -6.93 9.30 -18.30
CA MET A 497 -7.21 9.50 -16.88
C MET A 497 -5.95 9.32 -16.02
N LEU A 498 -5.23 8.21 -16.16
CA LEU A 498 -4.02 7.94 -15.38
C LEU A 498 -2.86 7.41 -16.24
N PRO A 499 -2.15 8.28 -16.98
CA PRO A 499 -0.93 7.89 -17.68
C PRO A 499 0.24 7.69 -16.71
N VAL A 500 0.92 6.55 -16.84
CA VAL A 500 2.13 6.18 -16.11
C VAL A 500 3.18 5.74 -17.12
N GLY A 501 4.32 6.43 -17.20
CA GLY A 501 5.29 6.09 -18.25
C GLY A 501 6.71 6.56 -18.06
N LEU A 502 7.48 6.45 -19.14
CA LEU A 502 8.90 6.83 -19.20
C LEU A 502 9.76 6.16 -18.12
N GLY A 503 9.53 4.86 -17.89
CA GLY A 503 10.38 4.06 -17.01
C GLY A 503 9.99 4.06 -15.53
N CYS A 504 8.72 4.29 -15.19
CA CYS A 504 8.29 4.20 -13.79
C CYS A 504 8.57 2.81 -13.19
N SER A 505 9.01 2.75 -11.93
CA SER A 505 9.37 1.48 -11.29
C SER A 505 8.97 1.37 -9.83
N HIS A 506 8.80 0.13 -9.35
CA HIS A 506 8.50 -0.17 -7.94
C HIS A 506 7.28 0.59 -7.41
N PHE A 507 6.15 0.44 -8.09
CA PHE A 507 4.95 1.20 -7.74
C PHE A 507 3.69 0.35 -7.59
N ARG A 508 2.71 0.93 -6.89
CA ARG A 508 1.40 0.31 -6.71
C ARG A 508 0.27 1.31 -6.92
N ILE A 509 -0.78 0.88 -7.61
CA ILE A 509 -2.04 1.62 -7.74
C ILE A 509 -3.14 0.73 -7.18
N ILE A 510 -3.78 1.17 -6.11
CA ILE A 510 -4.69 0.33 -5.31
C ILE A 510 -6.04 1.02 -5.16
N GLY A 511 -7.11 0.30 -5.47
CA GLY A 511 -8.49 0.78 -5.33
C GLY A 511 -8.83 1.93 -6.27
N GLY A 512 -9.90 2.64 -5.94
CA GLY A 512 -10.33 3.81 -6.69
C GLY A 512 -11.16 3.50 -7.92
N GLU A 513 -11.67 4.57 -8.53
CA GLU A 513 -12.59 4.52 -9.65
C GLU A 513 -12.22 5.57 -10.70
N MET A 514 -12.19 5.14 -11.96
CA MET A 514 -11.91 6.01 -13.11
C MET A 514 -12.99 5.86 -14.16
N TYR A 515 -13.51 6.98 -14.67
CA TYR A 515 -14.57 6.93 -15.67
C TYR A 515 -14.66 8.11 -16.61
N ASP A 516 -15.26 7.89 -17.77
CA ASP A 516 -15.55 8.95 -18.75
C ASP A 516 -14.25 9.62 -19.26
N GLY A 517 -13.47 8.84 -20.00
CA GLY A 517 -12.24 9.28 -20.67
C GLY A 517 -11.85 8.36 -21.82
N ASP A 518 -10.79 8.67 -22.56
CA ASP A 518 -10.33 7.83 -23.68
C ASP A 518 -9.73 6.52 -23.16
N VAL A 519 -8.76 6.67 -22.26
CA VAL A 519 -8.02 5.59 -21.63
C VAL A 519 -8.11 5.72 -20.12
N GLY A 520 -8.42 4.61 -19.44
CA GLY A 520 -8.44 4.54 -17.98
C GLY A 520 -7.03 4.66 -17.39
N ILE A 521 -6.34 3.53 -17.30
CA ILE A 521 -4.96 3.47 -16.88
C ILE A 521 -4.09 3.22 -18.11
N ASP A 522 -3.13 4.11 -18.37
CA ASP A 522 -2.22 4.03 -19.51
C ASP A 522 -0.78 3.85 -19.03
N LEU A 523 -0.36 2.61 -18.78
CA LEU A 523 1.04 2.28 -18.53
C LEU A 523 1.77 2.27 -19.87
N THR A 524 2.43 3.37 -20.22
CA THR A 524 2.92 3.66 -21.57
C THR A 524 4.34 4.24 -21.59
N GLY A 525 4.80 4.67 -22.76
CA GLY A 525 6.05 5.41 -22.94
C GLY A 525 7.26 4.54 -23.27
N SER A 526 8.36 5.21 -23.61
CA SER A 526 9.68 4.60 -23.79
C SER A 526 10.28 4.14 -22.45
N ALA A 527 11.32 3.32 -22.47
CA ALA A 527 11.98 2.64 -21.33
C ALA A 527 11.14 1.55 -20.61
N GLY A 528 9.82 1.71 -20.61
CA GLY A 528 8.85 0.75 -20.06
C GLY A 528 8.79 0.71 -18.55
N ASN A 529 7.59 0.53 -18.02
CA ASN A 529 7.39 0.41 -16.58
C ASN A 529 7.75 -0.99 -16.09
N PHE A 530 8.29 -1.11 -14.88
CA PHE A 530 8.67 -2.41 -14.33
C PHE A 530 8.47 -2.52 -12.82
N ASN A 531 8.24 -3.73 -12.32
CA ASN A 531 7.97 -4.01 -10.91
C ASN A 531 6.77 -3.20 -10.38
N PHE A 532 5.58 -3.51 -10.90
CA PHE A 532 4.36 -2.77 -10.55
C PHE A 532 3.21 -3.67 -10.13
N VAL A 533 2.31 -3.10 -9.32
CA VAL A 533 1.05 -3.74 -8.90
C VAL A 533 -0.13 -2.83 -9.19
N LEU A 534 -1.14 -3.31 -9.90
CA LEU A 534 -2.46 -2.71 -9.98
C LEU A 534 -3.43 -3.62 -9.22
N MET A 535 -4.18 -3.10 -8.25
CA MET A 535 -5.03 -3.93 -7.39
C MET A 535 -6.38 -3.29 -7.14
N GLY A 536 -7.48 -4.01 -7.41
CA GLY A 536 -8.83 -3.61 -6.99
C GLY A 536 -9.34 -2.32 -7.62
N VAL A 537 -8.77 -1.88 -8.74
CA VAL A 537 -9.17 -0.64 -9.42
C VAL A 537 -10.39 -0.90 -10.31
N THR A 538 -11.34 0.03 -10.33
CA THR A 538 -12.48 0.01 -11.25
C THR A 538 -12.32 1.07 -12.33
N VAL A 539 -12.41 0.67 -13.60
CA VAL A 539 -12.45 1.57 -14.76
C VAL A 539 -13.79 1.38 -15.48
N ARG A 540 -14.46 2.46 -15.89
CA ARG A 540 -15.71 2.35 -16.65
C ARG A 540 -15.83 3.41 -17.74
N ASP A 541 -16.62 3.11 -18.77
CA ASP A 541 -17.02 4.09 -19.78
C ASP A 541 -15.84 4.77 -20.46
N VAL A 542 -14.92 3.95 -20.99
CA VAL A 542 -13.74 4.43 -21.71
C VAL A 542 -13.90 4.25 -23.21
N GLU A 543 -13.41 5.21 -23.99
CA GLU A 543 -13.56 5.16 -25.45
C GLU A 543 -12.73 4.04 -26.08
N THR A 544 -11.50 3.82 -25.61
CA THR A 544 -10.62 2.81 -26.19
C THR A 544 -10.22 1.76 -25.15
N TRP A 545 -9.26 2.09 -24.29
CA TRP A 545 -8.57 1.09 -23.47
C TRP A 545 -8.88 1.26 -21.99
N GLY A 546 -9.32 0.19 -21.32
CA GLY A 546 -9.53 0.21 -19.87
C GLY A 546 -8.24 0.32 -19.09
N ILE A 547 -7.52 -0.80 -19.01
CA ILE A 547 -6.17 -0.86 -18.45
C ILE A 547 -5.20 -1.28 -19.56
N LYS A 548 -4.35 -0.35 -19.96
CA LYS A 548 -3.41 -0.48 -21.06
C LYS A 548 -1.99 -0.60 -20.55
N LEU A 549 -1.29 -1.62 -21.01
CA LEU A 549 0.12 -1.91 -20.74
C LEU A 549 0.88 -1.90 -22.07
N ALA A 550 1.28 -0.73 -22.52
CA ALA A 550 1.91 -0.55 -23.83
C ALA A 550 3.44 -0.63 -23.82
N ASN A 551 4.01 -1.06 -24.94
CA ASN A 551 5.42 -1.04 -25.30
C ASN A 551 6.31 -1.98 -24.48
N TYR A 552 6.79 -1.56 -23.30
CA TYR A 552 7.92 -2.19 -22.61
C TYR A 552 7.60 -2.58 -21.15
N ASN A 553 6.31 -2.74 -20.84
CA ASN A 553 5.85 -3.13 -19.49
C ASN A 553 6.28 -4.56 -19.15
N ARG A 554 6.91 -4.73 -17.98
CA ARG A 554 7.43 -6.03 -17.53
C ARG A 554 7.40 -6.22 -16.01
N TYR A 555 7.40 -7.47 -15.56
CA TYR A 555 7.39 -7.82 -14.13
C TYR A 555 6.25 -7.14 -13.35
N GLY A 556 5.05 -7.23 -13.90
CA GLY A 556 3.86 -6.55 -13.38
C GLY A 556 2.79 -7.52 -12.89
N THR A 557 1.99 -7.12 -11.91
CA THR A 557 0.79 -7.86 -11.51
C THR A 557 -0.44 -6.95 -11.52
N VAL A 558 -1.51 -7.39 -12.16
CA VAL A 558 -2.82 -6.73 -12.17
C VAL A 558 -3.81 -7.68 -11.52
N MET A 559 -4.43 -7.32 -10.41
CA MET A 559 -5.26 -8.26 -9.65
C MET A 559 -6.56 -7.66 -9.14
N GLY A 560 -7.66 -8.39 -9.29
CA GLY A 560 -8.98 -7.98 -8.82
C GLY A 560 -9.50 -6.67 -9.43
N CYS A 561 -8.92 -6.19 -10.53
CA CYS A 561 -9.37 -4.99 -11.21
C CYS A 561 -10.62 -5.30 -12.07
N ASN A 562 -11.53 -4.33 -12.18
CA ASN A 562 -12.72 -4.45 -12.99
C ASN A 562 -12.77 -3.34 -14.05
N VAL A 563 -13.05 -3.72 -15.29
CA VAL A 563 -13.23 -2.78 -16.40
C VAL A 563 -14.59 -2.97 -17.02
N HIS A 564 -15.39 -1.92 -17.06
CA HIS A 564 -16.74 -1.93 -17.61
C HIS A 564 -16.83 -1.05 -18.85
N ARG A 565 -17.47 -1.55 -19.91
CA ARG A 565 -17.84 -0.76 -21.10
C ARG A 565 -16.65 -0.02 -21.73
N ALA A 566 -15.52 -0.72 -21.86
CA ALA A 566 -14.40 -0.22 -22.65
C ALA A 566 -14.68 -0.42 -24.14
N GLY A 567 -14.44 0.58 -24.98
CA GLY A 567 -14.76 0.50 -26.41
C GLY A 567 -13.88 -0.49 -27.19
N SER A 568 -12.59 -0.61 -26.88
CA SER A 568 -11.68 -1.52 -27.59
C SER A 568 -11.31 -2.76 -26.78
N ALA A 569 -10.70 -2.60 -25.61
CA ALA A 569 -10.40 -3.73 -24.74
C ALA A 569 -10.51 -3.36 -23.27
N GLY A 570 -10.98 -4.31 -22.46
CA GLY A 570 -10.96 -4.19 -21.01
C GLY A 570 -9.52 -4.05 -20.52
N PHE A 571 -8.69 -5.00 -20.90
CA PHE A 571 -7.26 -5.03 -20.61
C PHE A 571 -6.48 -5.23 -21.91
N VAL A 572 -5.41 -4.46 -22.12
CA VAL A 572 -4.53 -4.65 -23.27
C VAL A 572 -3.05 -4.67 -22.88
N GLY A 573 -2.31 -5.63 -23.38
CA GLY A 573 -0.85 -5.63 -23.42
C GLY A 573 -0.37 -5.45 -24.85
N SER A 574 0.52 -4.48 -25.10
CA SER A 574 1.05 -4.26 -26.46
C SER A 574 2.58 -4.30 -26.52
N GLY A 575 3.10 -4.78 -27.65
CA GLY A 575 4.53 -4.81 -27.94
C GLY A 575 5.12 -3.42 -28.27
N PRO A 576 6.45 -3.34 -28.49
CA PRO A 576 7.13 -2.11 -28.86
C PRO A 576 6.67 -1.52 -30.19
N THR A 577 6.67 -0.19 -30.31
CA THR A 577 6.32 0.50 -31.57
C THR A 577 7.51 0.73 -32.50
N VAL A 578 8.74 0.63 -32.00
CA VAL A 578 9.98 0.80 -32.76
C VAL A 578 11.01 -0.26 -32.37
N ASP A 579 11.89 -0.65 -33.30
CA ASP A 579 12.92 -1.69 -33.07
C ASP A 579 14.04 -1.23 -32.13
N VAL A 580 14.31 0.07 -32.10
CA VAL A 580 15.26 0.71 -31.19
C VAL A 580 14.58 1.92 -30.60
N ASP A 581 14.31 1.86 -29.31
CA ASP A 581 13.72 2.96 -28.56
C ASP A 581 14.79 3.65 -27.71
N ALA A 582 14.87 4.97 -27.83
CA ALA A 582 15.86 5.76 -27.12
C ALA A 582 15.57 5.72 -25.61
N GLY A 583 16.54 5.22 -24.82
CA GLY A 583 16.39 5.05 -23.37
C GLY A 583 15.94 3.66 -22.93
N SER A 584 15.73 2.72 -23.86
CA SER A 584 15.37 1.33 -23.58
C SER A 584 16.55 0.39 -23.86
N PRO A 585 17.10 -0.36 -22.87
CA PRO A 585 18.09 -1.39 -23.13
C PRO A 585 17.42 -2.64 -23.75
N VAL A 586 17.17 -2.60 -25.06
CA VAL A 586 16.76 -3.79 -25.82
C VAL A 586 17.96 -4.75 -25.95
N PRO A 587 17.76 -6.09 -25.87
CA PRO A 587 16.50 -6.82 -25.72
C PRO A 587 16.00 -6.96 -24.26
N ALA A 588 16.80 -6.58 -23.26
CA ALA A 588 16.49 -6.83 -21.84
C ALA A 588 15.24 -6.10 -21.32
N SER A 589 14.81 -5.02 -21.99
CA SER A 589 13.63 -4.24 -21.65
C SER A 589 12.35 -4.67 -22.36
N LEU A 590 12.37 -5.72 -23.20
CA LEU A 590 11.19 -6.19 -23.95
C LEU A 590 10.02 -6.55 -22.99
N PRO A 591 8.76 -6.35 -23.42
CA PRO A 591 7.60 -6.49 -22.55
C PRO A 591 7.33 -7.96 -22.21
N GLN A 592 7.48 -8.30 -20.93
CA GLN A 592 7.33 -9.68 -20.50
C GLN A 592 6.93 -9.85 -19.04
N HIS A 593 6.41 -11.03 -18.68
CA HIS A 593 6.11 -11.39 -17.29
C HIS A 593 5.11 -10.44 -16.62
N VAL A 594 3.92 -10.32 -17.20
CA VAL A 594 2.79 -9.62 -16.57
C VAL A 594 1.70 -10.62 -16.27
N THR A 595 1.19 -10.62 -15.04
CA THR A 595 0.11 -11.54 -14.64
C THR A 595 -1.15 -10.77 -14.28
N PHE A 596 -2.27 -11.14 -14.89
CA PHE A 596 -3.62 -10.72 -14.53
C PHE A 596 -4.26 -11.81 -13.65
N ILE A 597 -4.76 -11.46 -12.47
CA ILE A 597 -5.30 -12.42 -11.49
C ILE A 597 -6.71 -11.99 -11.06
N GLY A 598 -7.72 -12.80 -11.36
CA GLY A 598 -9.09 -12.54 -10.90
C GLY A 598 -9.67 -11.21 -11.38
N CYS A 599 -9.21 -10.71 -12.53
CA CYS A 599 -9.69 -9.46 -13.11
C CYS A 599 -10.99 -9.68 -13.91
N GLY A 600 -11.86 -8.67 -13.97
CA GLY A 600 -13.13 -8.70 -14.70
C GLY A 600 -13.17 -7.68 -15.83
N ALA A 601 -13.53 -8.10 -17.04
CA ALA A 601 -13.88 -7.25 -18.16
C ALA A 601 -15.37 -7.43 -18.49
N TRP A 602 -16.11 -6.34 -18.58
CA TRP A 602 -17.58 -6.37 -18.69
C TRP A 602 -18.03 -5.48 -19.83
N ASP A 603 -18.88 -5.99 -20.71
CA ASP A 603 -19.53 -5.22 -21.79
C ASP A 603 -18.52 -4.51 -22.70
N THR A 604 -17.40 -5.19 -22.98
CA THR A 604 -16.33 -4.64 -23.85
C THR A 604 -16.86 -4.50 -25.29
N GLY A 605 -16.45 -3.44 -25.99
CA GLY A 605 -17.00 -3.07 -27.29
C GLY A 605 -18.11 -2.02 -27.21
N ASN A 606 -18.63 -1.73 -26.01
CA ASN A 606 -19.67 -0.73 -25.84
C ASN A 606 -19.18 0.66 -26.26
N GLY A 607 -19.84 1.26 -27.24
CA GLY A 607 -19.48 2.59 -27.74
C GLY A 607 -18.15 2.64 -28.50
N ASN A 608 -17.64 1.50 -29.01
CA ASN A 608 -16.45 1.47 -29.85
C ASN A 608 -16.58 2.45 -31.02
N THR A 609 -15.68 3.43 -31.09
CA THR A 609 -15.66 4.46 -32.14
C THR A 609 -14.89 4.04 -33.39
N GLY A 610 -14.37 2.82 -33.43
CA GLY A 610 -13.42 2.34 -34.43
C GLY A 610 -11.96 2.71 -34.12
N ARG A 611 -11.70 3.47 -33.05
CA ARG A 611 -10.35 3.73 -32.55
C ARG A 611 -9.88 2.53 -31.71
N GLY A 612 -8.69 2.03 -31.99
CA GLY A 612 -8.10 0.87 -31.32
C GLY A 612 -8.25 -0.41 -32.13
N THR A 613 -9.24 -1.25 -31.80
CA THR A 613 -9.47 -2.54 -32.49
C THR A 613 -10.89 -2.66 -33.05
N SER A 614 -11.00 -3.35 -34.19
CA SER A 614 -12.28 -3.74 -34.80
C SER A 614 -12.89 -5.00 -34.18
N GLN A 615 -12.13 -5.76 -33.38
CA GLN A 615 -12.60 -6.95 -32.69
C GLN A 615 -12.39 -6.78 -31.18
N PRO A 616 -13.33 -6.09 -30.49
CA PRO A 616 -13.19 -5.82 -29.06
C PRO A 616 -13.01 -7.08 -28.24
N ALA A 617 -12.11 -7.04 -27.28
CA ALA A 617 -11.81 -8.20 -26.45
C ALA A 617 -11.69 -7.83 -24.98
N GLY A 618 -12.24 -8.66 -24.10
CA GLY A 618 -12.10 -8.45 -22.65
C GLY A 618 -10.62 -8.33 -22.25
N PHE A 619 -9.79 -9.25 -22.75
CA PHE A 619 -8.34 -9.22 -22.63
C PHE A 619 -7.70 -9.37 -24.01
N LEU A 620 -6.79 -8.45 -24.33
CA LEU A 620 -6.13 -8.37 -25.62
C LEU A 620 -4.60 -8.31 -25.45
N ILE A 621 -3.87 -9.20 -26.10
CA ILE A 621 -2.42 -9.10 -26.27
C ILE A 621 -2.15 -8.84 -27.75
N ILE A 622 -1.42 -7.78 -28.08
CA ILE A 622 -1.11 -7.40 -29.47
C ILE A 622 0.37 -7.10 -29.66
N PRO A 623 0.94 -7.37 -30.85
CA PRO A 623 2.23 -6.82 -31.20
C PRO A 623 2.14 -5.29 -31.32
N GLY A 624 3.26 -4.62 -31.14
CA GLY A 624 3.39 -3.21 -31.51
C GLY A 624 3.82 -3.06 -32.97
N ALA A 625 4.14 -1.83 -33.39
CA ALA A 625 4.57 -1.55 -34.76
C ALA A 625 6.03 -1.95 -35.08
N ALA A 626 6.82 -2.40 -34.09
CA ALA A 626 8.21 -2.81 -34.28
C ALA A 626 8.33 -4.13 -35.06
N PRO A 627 8.85 -4.15 -36.32
CA PRO A 627 8.86 -5.36 -37.15
C PRO A 627 9.67 -6.51 -36.55
N SER A 628 10.73 -6.20 -35.79
CA SER A 628 11.63 -7.21 -35.22
C SER A 628 11.06 -7.89 -33.96
N TYR A 629 9.95 -7.39 -33.40
CA TYR A 629 9.39 -7.85 -32.12
C TYR A 629 7.88 -8.13 -32.19
N GLN A 630 7.41 -8.65 -33.33
CA GLN A 630 6.00 -9.04 -33.57
C GLN A 630 5.52 -10.22 -32.71
N ASP A 631 6.44 -10.83 -31.97
CA ASP A 631 6.27 -11.95 -31.06
C ASP A 631 6.27 -11.52 -29.57
N TYR A 632 6.22 -10.21 -29.31
CA TYR A 632 6.08 -9.63 -27.99
C TYR A 632 4.77 -8.84 -27.89
N PRO A 633 4.10 -8.80 -26.72
CA PRO A 633 4.56 -9.25 -25.40
C PRO A 633 4.57 -10.76 -25.17
N ARG A 634 5.36 -11.21 -24.18
CA ARG A 634 5.50 -12.62 -23.79
C ARG A 634 5.27 -12.87 -22.30
N GLY A 635 4.82 -14.05 -21.92
CA GLY A 635 4.58 -14.35 -20.51
C GLY A 635 3.51 -13.46 -19.88
N TYR A 636 2.57 -12.97 -20.70
CA TYR A 636 1.36 -12.31 -20.23
C TYR A 636 0.35 -13.42 -19.90
N ARG A 637 -0.02 -13.52 -18.63
CA ARG A 637 -0.82 -14.64 -18.10
C ARG A 637 -2.11 -14.13 -17.51
N MET A 638 -3.24 -14.69 -17.92
CA MET A 638 -4.55 -14.43 -17.31
C MET A 638 -4.93 -15.63 -16.45
N ILE A 639 -5.12 -15.43 -15.16
CA ILE A 639 -5.38 -16.48 -14.17
C ILE A 639 -6.69 -16.19 -13.46
N GLY A 640 -7.71 -17.03 -13.65
CA GLY A 640 -9.02 -16.87 -13.00
C GLY A 640 -9.76 -15.59 -13.42
N CYS A 641 -9.41 -15.00 -14.56
CA CYS A 641 -10.04 -13.79 -15.06
C CYS A 641 -11.40 -14.07 -15.72
N THR A 642 -12.25 -13.04 -15.78
CA THR A 642 -13.61 -13.11 -16.33
C THR A 642 -13.81 -12.04 -17.41
N ALA A 643 -14.39 -12.41 -18.55
CA ALA A 643 -14.76 -11.46 -19.61
C ALA A 643 -16.19 -11.71 -20.11
N TYR A 644 -17.17 -10.87 -19.77
CA TYR A 644 -18.58 -11.09 -20.14
C TYR A 644 -19.22 -9.88 -20.79
N ASP A 645 -19.97 -10.12 -21.85
CA ASP A 645 -20.89 -9.15 -22.42
C ASP A 645 -22.32 -9.54 -22.05
N ASN A 646 -22.90 -8.73 -21.17
CA ASN A 646 -24.27 -8.86 -20.68
C ASN A 646 -25.26 -8.01 -21.46
N GLN A 647 -24.82 -7.26 -22.47
CA GLN A 647 -25.66 -6.39 -23.29
C GLN A 647 -26.62 -7.23 -24.14
N THR A 648 -27.78 -6.68 -24.50
CA THR A 648 -28.72 -7.36 -25.40
C THR A 648 -28.12 -7.56 -26.78
N VAL A 649 -27.47 -6.50 -27.31
CA VAL A 649 -26.68 -6.56 -28.54
C VAL A 649 -25.23 -6.76 -28.14
N LYS A 650 -24.65 -7.88 -28.54
CA LYS A 650 -23.27 -8.24 -28.19
C LYS A 650 -22.29 -7.40 -28.97
N THR A 651 -21.40 -6.72 -28.26
CA THR A 651 -20.32 -5.90 -28.80
C THR A 651 -18.93 -6.49 -28.50
N GLN A 652 -18.80 -7.34 -27.48
CA GLN A 652 -17.55 -8.06 -27.24
C GLN A 652 -17.38 -9.11 -28.33
N TYR A 653 -16.25 -9.09 -29.03
CA TYR A 653 -15.97 -10.10 -30.05
C TYR A 653 -15.22 -11.29 -29.43
N HIS A 654 -14.20 -11.08 -28.60
CA HIS A 654 -13.48 -12.17 -27.94
C HIS A 654 -13.43 -12.01 -26.42
N GLY A 655 -13.37 -13.12 -25.68
CA GLY A 655 -13.05 -13.07 -24.27
C GLY A 655 -11.57 -12.75 -24.04
N PHE A 656 -10.71 -13.62 -24.56
CA PHE A 656 -9.25 -13.52 -24.51
C PHE A 656 -8.70 -13.64 -25.93
N ARG A 657 -7.89 -12.68 -26.36
CA ARG A 657 -7.31 -12.65 -27.70
C ARG A 657 -5.80 -12.34 -27.66
N CYS A 658 -5.01 -13.04 -28.45
CA CYS A 658 -3.57 -12.83 -28.56
C CYS A 658 -3.14 -12.75 -30.04
N GLU A 659 -2.69 -11.61 -30.52
CA GLU A 659 -2.30 -11.39 -31.92
C GLU A 659 -0.79 -11.54 -32.15
N THR A 660 0.01 -11.76 -31.11
CA THR A 660 1.46 -11.89 -31.24
C THR A 660 1.83 -13.20 -31.94
N ASN A 661 2.84 -13.16 -32.81
CA ASN A 661 3.44 -14.37 -33.36
C ASN A 661 4.03 -15.25 -32.25
N PHE A 662 4.09 -16.55 -32.47
CA PHE A 662 4.86 -17.41 -31.57
C PHE A 662 6.36 -17.11 -31.75
N GLY A 663 7.02 -16.70 -30.66
CA GLY A 663 8.47 -16.42 -30.66
C GLY A 663 9.28 -17.23 -29.65
N GLY A 664 8.65 -18.18 -28.94
CA GLY A 664 9.27 -18.96 -27.87
C GLY A 664 8.73 -18.63 -26.49
N GLN A 665 9.56 -18.87 -25.46
CA GLN A 665 9.18 -18.73 -24.06
C GLN A 665 9.47 -17.33 -23.48
N PRO A 666 8.79 -16.92 -22.40
CA PRO A 666 7.58 -17.55 -21.83
C PRO A 666 6.34 -17.34 -22.72
N MET A 667 5.46 -18.33 -22.81
CA MET A 667 4.21 -18.21 -23.57
C MET A 667 3.19 -17.28 -22.89
N ASN A 668 2.33 -16.65 -23.70
CA ASN A 668 1.13 -16.00 -23.19
C ASN A 668 0.08 -17.08 -22.87
N GLU A 669 -0.61 -16.96 -21.74
CA GLU A 669 -1.45 -18.05 -21.22
C GLU A 669 -2.82 -17.55 -20.72
N VAL A 670 -3.84 -18.38 -20.91
CA VAL A 670 -5.18 -18.22 -20.30
C VAL A 670 -5.45 -19.43 -19.42
N ILE A 671 -5.57 -19.22 -18.11
CA ILE A 671 -5.60 -20.28 -17.10
C ILE A 671 -6.84 -20.12 -16.23
N ASN A 672 -7.73 -21.13 -16.24
CA ASN A 672 -8.94 -21.15 -15.42
C ASN A 672 -9.84 -19.91 -15.57
N CYS A 673 -9.80 -19.27 -16.74
CA CYS A 673 -10.59 -18.08 -17.04
C CYS A 673 -11.99 -18.43 -17.57
N LYS A 674 -12.90 -17.46 -17.51
CA LYS A 674 -14.27 -17.59 -18.02
C LYS A 674 -14.60 -16.43 -18.95
N SER A 675 -15.36 -16.69 -20.00
CA SER A 675 -15.96 -15.61 -20.79
C SER A 675 -17.28 -16.04 -21.43
N GLY A 676 -18.09 -15.07 -21.84
CA GLY A 676 -19.37 -15.32 -22.50
C GLY A 676 -20.02 -14.05 -23.05
N GLY A 677 -21.03 -14.23 -23.90
CA GLY A 677 -21.65 -13.13 -24.64
C GLY A 677 -20.70 -12.61 -25.70
N TYR A 678 -20.85 -13.08 -26.94
CA TYR A 678 -19.99 -12.63 -28.04
C TYR A 678 -20.83 -12.17 -29.22
N ALA A 679 -20.30 -11.19 -29.94
CA ALA A 679 -20.71 -10.90 -31.30
C ALA A 679 -20.48 -12.14 -32.19
N ALA A 680 -21.17 -12.18 -33.33
CA ALA A 680 -21.08 -13.30 -34.26
C ALA A 680 -19.63 -13.55 -34.71
N GLY A 681 -19.17 -14.80 -34.63
CA GLY A 681 -17.78 -15.18 -34.94
C GLY A 681 -16.80 -15.05 -33.77
N GLY A 682 -17.27 -14.59 -32.61
CA GLY A 682 -16.49 -14.46 -31.40
C GLY A 682 -16.12 -15.79 -30.72
N GLN A 683 -15.08 -15.75 -29.89
CA GLN A 683 -14.51 -16.94 -29.24
C GLN A 683 -14.14 -16.67 -27.77
N HIS A 684 -14.16 -17.74 -26.96
CA HIS A 684 -13.67 -17.71 -25.57
C HIS A 684 -12.20 -17.32 -25.51
N VAL A 685 -11.35 -18.06 -26.22
CA VAL A 685 -9.91 -17.84 -26.39
C VAL A 685 -9.60 -17.87 -27.88
N ALA A 686 -8.95 -16.83 -28.39
CA ALA A 686 -8.58 -16.69 -29.79
C ALA A 686 -7.07 -16.46 -29.92
N LEU A 687 -6.42 -17.23 -30.79
CA LEU A 687 -5.03 -17.05 -31.23
C LEU A 687 -3.95 -17.13 -30.13
N PHE A 688 -4.31 -17.55 -28.91
CA PHE A 688 -3.32 -17.85 -27.88
C PHE A 688 -2.51 -19.09 -28.27
N PRO A 689 -1.18 -19.07 -28.04
CA PRO A 689 -0.36 -20.24 -28.31
C PRO A 689 -0.64 -21.33 -27.26
N TYR A 690 -0.60 -22.60 -27.69
CA TYR A 690 -0.80 -23.76 -26.83
C TYR A 690 0.12 -24.91 -27.26
N PRO A 691 0.76 -25.63 -26.32
CA PRO A 691 1.77 -26.65 -26.61
C PRO A 691 1.13 -27.98 -27.06
N ALA A 692 0.48 -27.96 -28.23
CA ALA A 692 -0.09 -29.13 -28.88
C ALA A 692 0.04 -29.05 -30.40
N CYS A 693 0.36 -30.17 -31.02
CA CYS A 693 0.46 -30.29 -32.47
C CYS A 693 -0.02 -31.67 -32.92
N ARG A 694 -0.73 -31.72 -34.04
CA ARG A 694 -1.10 -32.95 -34.74
C ARG A 694 -0.79 -32.83 -36.22
N VAL A 695 0.07 -33.74 -36.67
CA VAL A 695 0.60 -33.80 -38.04
C VAL A 695 0.19 -35.09 -38.70
N TYR A 696 0.02 -35.06 -40.02
CA TYR A 696 -0.31 -36.24 -40.81
C TYR A 696 0.29 -36.19 -42.22
N ASN A 697 0.33 -37.36 -42.86
CA ASN A 697 0.61 -37.46 -44.28
C ASN A 697 -0.68 -37.75 -45.05
N SER A 698 -1.05 -36.86 -45.97
CA SER A 698 -2.26 -36.96 -46.79
C SER A 698 -2.16 -38.00 -47.91
N ALA A 699 -0.96 -38.53 -48.16
CA ALA A 699 -0.71 -39.57 -49.15
C ALA A 699 -0.19 -40.87 -48.49
N ALA A 700 -0.37 -41.98 -49.19
CA ALA A 700 0.21 -43.25 -48.75
C ALA A 700 1.74 -43.23 -48.89
N ILE A 701 2.45 -43.72 -47.87
CA ILE A 701 3.91 -43.80 -47.82
C ILE A 701 4.33 -45.26 -48.03
N SER A 702 5.21 -45.50 -49.00
CA SER A 702 5.76 -46.84 -49.23
C SER A 702 6.85 -47.17 -48.21
N ILE A 703 6.62 -48.21 -47.40
CA ILE A 703 7.56 -48.66 -46.37
C ILE A 703 8.33 -49.88 -46.91
N PRO A 704 9.68 -49.84 -47.01
CA PRO A 704 10.47 -50.96 -47.52
C PRO A 704 10.37 -52.21 -46.65
N ASN A 705 10.58 -53.37 -47.27
CA ASN A 705 10.63 -54.64 -46.55
C ASN A 705 11.84 -54.71 -45.61
N ASN A 706 11.61 -55.11 -44.37
CA ASN A 706 12.65 -55.37 -43.37
C ASN A 706 13.53 -54.14 -43.05
N SER A 707 12.97 -52.94 -43.16
CA SER A 707 13.63 -51.68 -42.81
C SER A 707 12.68 -50.76 -42.05
N SER A 708 13.20 -50.05 -41.05
CA SER A 708 12.43 -49.03 -40.32
C SER A 708 12.55 -47.70 -41.04
N THR A 709 11.42 -47.03 -41.27
CA THR A 709 11.35 -45.75 -41.98
C THR A 709 10.77 -44.70 -41.05
N ILE A 710 11.54 -43.64 -40.80
CA ILE A 710 11.02 -42.41 -40.21
C ILE A 710 10.12 -41.74 -41.26
N VAL A 711 8.87 -41.47 -40.90
CA VAL A 711 7.88 -40.90 -41.83
C VAL A 711 7.84 -39.38 -41.76
N SER A 712 7.68 -38.74 -42.91
CA SER A 712 7.40 -37.31 -43.01
C SER A 712 5.90 -37.02 -42.99
N PHE A 713 5.56 -35.80 -42.59
CA PHE A 713 4.21 -35.26 -42.56
C PHE A 713 4.13 -34.06 -43.50
N ASN A 714 3.02 -33.93 -44.24
CA ASN A 714 2.83 -32.89 -45.26
C ASN A 714 1.60 -32.03 -44.99
N ALA A 715 0.94 -32.24 -43.85
CA ALA A 715 -0.22 -31.49 -43.42
C ALA A 715 -0.34 -31.51 -41.89
N GLU A 716 -1.06 -30.53 -41.37
CA GLU A 716 -1.34 -30.33 -39.95
C GLU A 716 -2.86 -30.25 -39.74
N ASP A 717 -3.37 -30.94 -38.72
CA ASP A 717 -4.72 -30.67 -38.22
C ASP A 717 -4.71 -29.39 -37.36
N PHE A 718 -3.65 -29.22 -36.56
CA PHE A 718 -3.35 -28.03 -35.79
C PHE A 718 -1.88 -28.01 -35.36
N ASP A 719 -1.33 -26.80 -35.21
CA ASP A 719 -0.06 -26.53 -34.54
C ASP A 719 -0.21 -25.27 -33.69
N GLY A 720 -0.33 -25.46 -32.37
CA GLY A 720 -0.61 -24.38 -31.44
C GLY A 720 0.61 -23.58 -30.99
N ALA A 721 1.82 -24.04 -31.29
CA ALA A 721 3.05 -23.40 -30.80
C ALA A 721 4.25 -23.59 -31.75
N SER A 722 4.00 -23.58 -33.07
CA SER A 722 5.03 -23.75 -34.10
C SER A 722 5.93 -24.97 -33.84
N MET A 723 5.31 -26.08 -33.46
CA MET A 723 5.97 -27.35 -33.14
C MET A 723 6.35 -28.16 -34.37
N HIS A 724 5.79 -27.87 -35.54
CA HIS A 724 6.07 -28.56 -36.80
C HIS A 724 6.35 -27.58 -37.95
N SER A 725 6.98 -28.08 -39.02
CA SER A 725 7.25 -27.32 -40.24
C SER A 725 6.95 -28.18 -41.46
N LEU A 726 6.13 -27.65 -42.38
CA LEU A 726 5.78 -28.31 -43.65
C LEU A 726 6.91 -28.25 -44.69
N VAL A 727 7.99 -27.53 -44.42
CA VAL A 727 9.07 -27.25 -45.39
C VAL A 727 10.41 -27.84 -44.96
N SER A 728 10.70 -27.83 -43.66
CA SER A 728 11.99 -28.24 -43.09
C SER A 728 11.77 -29.22 -41.95
N ASN A 729 12.57 -30.30 -41.90
CA ASN A 729 12.43 -31.36 -40.90
C ASN A 729 10.98 -31.86 -40.77
N THR A 730 10.34 -32.15 -41.91
CA THR A 730 8.93 -32.52 -42.01
C THR A 730 8.59 -33.84 -41.31
N GLU A 731 9.58 -34.56 -40.81
CA GLU A 731 9.43 -35.76 -39.99
C GLU A 731 9.44 -35.51 -38.47
N ALA A 732 9.67 -34.27 -38.04
CA ALA A 732 9.96 -33.91 -36.66
C ALA A 732 8.87 -33.02 -36.03
N VAL A 733 8.46 -33.36 -34.81
CA VAL A 733 7.65 -32.49 -33.94
C VAL A 733 8.52 -32.03 -32.76
N LEU A 734 8.76 -30.74 -32.65
CA LEU A 734 9.59 -30.09 -31.64
C LEU A 734 8.72 -29.46 -30.55
N VAL A 735 8.97 -29.81 -29.30
CA VAL A 735 8.27 -29.20 -28.17
C VAL A 735 8.91 -27.88 -27.76
N GLN A 736 8.12 -26.93 -27.27
CA GLN A 736 8.58 -25.57 -26.96
C GLN A 736 8.99 -25.36 -25.50
N GLU A 737 8.75 -26.34 -24.64
CA GLU A 737 9.07 -26.29 -23.21
C GLU A 737 9.29 -27.69 -22.64
N ALA A 738 10.09 -27.78 -21.58
CA ALA A 738 10.25 -29.00 -20.81
C ALA A 738 8.95 -29.35 -20.08
N GLY A 739 8.66 -30.64 -19.94
CA GLY A 739 7.45 -31.11 -19.26
C GLY A 739 6.99 -32.48 -19.69
N TRP A 740 5.83 -32.89 -19.17
CA TRP A 740 5.17 -34.11 -19.59
C TRP A 740 4.39 -33.88 -20.88
N TYR A 741 4.49 -34.81 -21.81
CA TYR A 741 3.75 -34.81 -23.08
C TYR A 741 3.08 -36.16 -23.28
N ARG A 742 1.81 -36.13 -23.69
CA ARG A 742 1.13 -37.27 -24.28
C ARG A 742 1.47 -37.31 -25.76
N VAL A 743 1.91 -38.48 -26.21
CA VAL A 743 2.31 -38.71 -27.60
C VAL A 743 1.50 -39.86 -28.14
N GLU A 744 0.86 -39.64 -29.29
CA GLU A 744 -0.01 -40.61 -29.94
C GLU A 744 0.33 -40.70 -31.42
N GLY A 745 0.40 -41.90 -31.96
CA GLY A 745 0.71 -42.12 -33.36
C GLY A 745 -0.10 -43.26 -33.95
N GLN A 746 -0.32 -43.20 -35.26
CA GLN A 746 -1.05 -44.23 -35.98
C GLN A 746 -0.51 -44.37 -37.40
N ALA A 747 -0.58 -45.59 -37.93
CA ALA A 747 -0.44 -45.89 -39.35
C ALA A 747 -1.29 -47.11 -39.72
N THR A 748 -1.78 -47.16 -40.95
CA THR A 748 -2.58 -48.27 -41.49
C THR A 748 -1.90 -48.84 -42.72
N PHE A 749 -1.33 -50.04 -42.59
CA PHE A 749 -0.67 -50.74 -43.68
C PHE A 749 -1.69 -51.47 -44.55
N ALA A 750 -1.50 -51.42 -45.86
CA ALA A 750 -2.33 -52.14 -46.82
C ALA A 750 -2.37 -53.65 -46.52
N GLN A 751 -3.50 -54.29 -46.78
CA GLN A 751 -3.75 -55.72 -46.58
C GLN A 751 -2.62 -56.60 -47.12
N ASN A 752 -1.99 -57.37 -46.22
CA ASN A 752 -1.00 -58.39 -46.55
C ASN A 752 -0.82 -59.33 -45.34
N GLY A 753 -1.07 -60.63 -45.56
CA GLY A 753 -1.06 -61.65 -44.50
C GLY A 753 0.31 -62.10 -44.01
N THR A 754 1.40 -61.55 -44.55
CA THR A 754 2.78 -61.98 -44.23
C THR A 754 3.49 -60.95 -43.35
N GLY A 755 4.18 -61.44 -42.32
CA GLY A 755 5.06 -60.63 -41.47
C GLY A 755 4.34 -59.79 -40.42
N LEU A 756 5.04 -58.78 -39.90
CA LEU A 756 4.64 -57.85 -38.86
C LEU A 756 4.49 -56.44 -39.41
N ARG A 757 3.65 -55.64 -38.77
CA ARG A 757 3.50 -54.20 -38.96
C ARG A 757 3.77 -53.53 -37.63
N SER A 758 4.68 -52.56 -37.59
CA SER A 758 5.05 -51.92 -36.33
C SER A 758 5.13 -50.41 -36.48
N ALA A 759 4.77 -49.72 -35.41
CA ALA A 759 5.03 -48.30 -35.21
C ALA A 759 5.80 -48.11 -33.91
N ILE A 760 6.74 -47.17 -33.89
CA ILE A 760 7.46 -46.77 -32.69
C ILE A 760 7.74 -45.26 -32.72
N VAL A 761 7.57 -44.61 -31.57
CA VAL A 761 7.96 -43.21 -31.39
C VAL A 761 9.42 -43.14 -30.93
N SER A 762 10.17 -42.18 -31.44
CA SER A 762 11.49 -41.80 -30.94
C SER A 762 11.51 -40.37 -30.44
N PHE A 763 12.42 -40.07 -29.51
CA PHE A 763 12.69 -38.73 -29.02
C PHE A 763 14.19 -38.46 -29.02
N GLY A 764 14.65 -37.35 -29.60
CA GLY A 764 16.08 -37.03 -29.66
C GLY A 764 16.93 -38.09 -30.38
N GLY A 765 16.31 -38.84 -31.31
CA GLY A 765 16.94 -39.97 -32.02
C GLY A 765 16.93 -41.30 -31.25
N VAL A 766 16.41 -41.34 -30.02
CA VAL A 766 16.30 -42.55 -29.21
C VAL A 766 14.88 -43.11 -29.30
N ASN A 767 14.76 -44.35 -29.78
CA ASN A 767 13.48 -45.07 -29.79
C ASN A 767 12.93 -45.21 -28.36
N LEU A 768 11.62 -45.07 -28.19
CA LEU A 768 10.91 -45.24 -26.93
C LEU A 768 10.13 -46.58 -26.99
N PRO A 769 10.71 -47.71 -26.54
CA PRO A 769 10.07 -49.03 -26.71
C PRO A 769 8.73 -49.16 -25.99
N ARG A 770 8.50 -48.33 -24.96
CA ARG A 770 7.22 -48.23 -24.25
C ARG A 770 6.11 -47.54 -25.04
N ILE A 771 6.43 -46.90 -26.17
CA ILE A 771 5.51 -46.23 -27.10
C ILE A 771 5.69 -46.87 -28.48
N ALA A 772 5.43 -48.18 -28.52
CA ALA A 772 5.52 -49.01 -29.70
C ALA A 772 4.33 -49.98 -29.76
N ASP A 773 3.92 -50.34 -30.96
CA ASP A 773 2.88 -51.33 -31.23
C ASP A 773 3.32 -52.20 -32.42
N SER A 774 2.98 -53.48 -32.36
CA SER A 774 3.31 -54.45 -33.40
C SER A 774 2.17 -55.44 -33.58
N GLN A 775 1.68 -55.55 -34.80
CA GLN A 775 0.55 -56.38 -35.18
C GLN A 775 0.98 -57.37 -36.27
N GLY A 776 0.43 -58.58 -36.23
CA GLY A 776 0.58 -59.53 -37.34
C GLY A 776 -0.11 -59.02 -38.60
N GLY A 777 0.46 -59.30 -39.77
CA GLY A 777 -0.18 -59.01 -41.05
C GLY A 777 -1.51 -59.77 -41.20
N SER A 778 -2.50 -59.12 -41.81
CA SER A 778 -3.81 -59.73 -42.09
C SER A 778 -3.99 -59.97 -43.58
N SER A 779 -4.47 -61.17 -43.92
CA SER A 779 -4.86 -61.52 -45.30
C SER A 779 -6.27 -61.07 -45.63
N ALA A 780 -7.03 -60.51 -44.68
CA ALA A 780 -8.43 -60.13 -44.86
C ALA A 780 -8.67 -58.62 -44.83
N ASN A 781 -7.84 -57.86 -44.11
CA ASN A 781 -8.02 -56.44 -43.88
C ASN A 781 -6.67 -55.70 -43.86
N ASP A 782 -6.72 -54.38 -44.03
CA ASP A 782 -5.62 -53.50 -43.68
C ASP A 782 -5.25 -53.66 -42.19
N THR A 783 -3.98 -53.42 -41.86
CA THR A 783 -3.45 -53.60 -40.50
C THR A 783 -3.08 -52.24 -39.92
N THR A 784 -3.83 -51.78 -38.91
CA THR A 784 -3.53 -50.54 -38.20
C THR A 784 -2.68 -50.81 -36.96
N VAL A 785 -1.62 -50.03 -36.80
CA VAL A 785 -0.83 -49.94 -35.56
C VAL A 785 -1.10 -48.61 -34.87
N ARG A 786 -1.21 -48.62 -33.54
CA ARG A 786 -1.47 -47.42 -32.73
C ARG A 786 -0.54 -47.38 -31.53
N VAL A 787 0.13 -46.26 -31.37
CA VAL A 787 1.03 -46.01 -30.24
C VAL A 787 0.47 -44.87 -29.40
N SER A 788 0.54 -45.00 -28.08
CA SER A 788 0.15 -43.94 -27.15
C SER A 788 0.98 -44.06 -25.89
N GLY A 789 1.45 -42.94 -25.36
CA GLY A 789 2.20 -42.94 -24.12
C GLY A 789 2.55 -41.54 -23.64
N VAL A 790 3.08 -41.48 -22.42
CA VAL A 790 3.48 -40.23 -21.77
C VAL A 790 5.01 -40.18 -21.65
N VAL A 791 5.60 -39.04 -21.98
CA VAL A 791 7.04 -38.80 -22.00
C VAL A 791 7.35 -37.52 -21.24
N TYR A 792 8.30 -37.59 -20.31
CA TYR A 792 8.90 -36.38 -19.74
C TYR A 792 10.02 -35.92 -20.66
N VAL A 793 9.92 -34.69 -21.14
CA VAL A 793 10.93 -34.01 -21.95
C VAL A 793 11.70 -33.05 -21.05
N SER A 794 12.99 -33.31 -20.85
CA SER A 794 13.90 -32.44 -20.10
C SER A 794 14.74 -31.52 -20.99
N ASP A 795 14.93 -31.89 -22.26
CA ASP A 795 15.71 -31.14 -23.25
C ASP A 795 14.85 -30.95 -24.50
N ILE A 796 14.51 -29.71 -24.82
CA ILE A 796 13.61 -29.36 -25.92
C ILE A 796 14.28 -29.44 -27.30
N SER A 797 15.59 -29.70 -27.38
CA SER A 797 16.31 -29.85 -28.65
C SER A 797 15.99 -31.16 -29.38
N GLY A 798 15.49 -32.17 -28.66
CA GLY A 798 15.09 -33.45 -29.24
C GLY A 798 13.71 -33.41 -29.89
N PRO A 799 13.54 -33.86 -31.15
CA PRO A 799 12.21 -33.97 -31.74
C PRO A 799 11.56 -35.32 -31.43
N PHE A 800 10.23 -35.33 -31.38
CA PHE A 800 9.43 -36.54 -31.56
C PHE A 800 9.38 -36.93 -33.03
N ARG A 801 9.57 -38.22 -33.32
CA ARG A 801 9.42 -38.78 -34.68
C ARG A 801 8.69 -40.11 -34.63
N LEU A 802 7.91 -40.40 -35.67
CA LEU A 802 7.25 -41.69 -35.86
C LEU A 802 8.06 -42.54 -36.84
N SER A 803 8.36 -43.78 -36.45
CA SER A 803 9.03 -44.77 -37.29
C SER A 803 8.09 -45.94 -37.56
N LEU A 804 8.00 -46.35 -38.82
CA LEU A 804 7.19 -47.47 -39.29
C LEU A 804 8.08 -48.60 -39.79
N PHE A 805 7.72 -49.85 -39.50
CA PHE A 805 8.42 -51.04 -39.95
C PHE A 805 7.43 -52.09 -40.48
N GLN A 806 7.83 -52.81 -41.54
CA GLN A 806 7.11 -53.99 -42.02
C GLN A 806 8.05 -55.00 -42.70
N ASN A 807 7.69 -56.29 -42.67
CA ASN A 807 8.45 -57.36 -43.34
C ASN A 807 7.55 -58.34 -44.13
N SER A 808 6.70 -57.79 -45.00
CA SER A 808 5.72 -58.51 -45.83
C SER A 808 6.30 -59.31 -47.02
N GLY A 809 7.60 -59.22 -47.27
CA GLY A 809 8.28 -59.78 -48.44
C GLY A 809 8.46 -58.80 -49.61
N GLY A 810 7.87 -57.60 -49.53
CA GLY A 810 8.02 -56.51 -50.50
C GLY A 810 7.75 -55.14 -49.85
N ALA A 811 7.87 -54.05 -50.60
CA ALA A 811 7.47 -52.74 -50.10
C ALA A 811 5.93 -52.69 -49.92
N LEU A 812 5.46 -52.03 -48.86
CA LEU A 812 4.03 -51.98 -48.53
C LEU A 812 3.63 -50.56 -48.14
N ASN A 813 2.52 -50.09 -48.69
CA ASN A 813 2.03 -48.74 -48.42
C ASN A 813 1.37 -48.64 -47.04
N ALA A 814 1.65 -47.54 -46.34
CA ALA A 814 1.00 -47.12 -45.12
C ALA A 814 0.20 -45.82 -45.37
N SER A 815 -1.06 -45.81 -44.98
CA SER A 815 -1.97 -44.66 -45.01
C SER A 815 -2.37 -44.25 -43.58
N ASN A 816 -3.11 -43.15 -43.42
CA ASN A 816 -3.52 -42.62 -42.11
C ASN A 816 -2.32 -42.47 -41.15
N VAL A 817 -1.20 -42.01 -41.68
CA VAL A 817 0.05 -41.82 -40.95
C VAL A 817 -0.03 -40.48 -40.22
N GLN A 818 -0.01 -40.52 -38.89
CA GLN A 818 -0.18 -39.33 -38.06
C GLN A 818 0.58 -39.43 -36.74
N LEU A 819 0.96 -38.26 -36.21
CA LEU A 819 1.59 -38.09 -34.90
C LEU A 819 0.95 -36.89 -34.20
N THR A 820 0.53 -37.08 -32.95
CA THR A 820 0.02 -36.04 -32.07
C THR A 820 0.93 -35.94 -30.86
N VAL A 821 1.34 -34.72 -30.53
CA VAL A 821 2.13 -34.40 -29.33
C VAL A 821 1.39 -33.29 -28.60
N THR A 822 1.03 -33.53 -27.35
CA THR A 822 0.25 -32.57 -26.54
C THR A 822 0.81 -32.52 -25.15
N ARG A 823 1.03 -31.32 -24.60
CA ARG A 823 1.46 -31.17 -23.20
C ARG A 823 0.44 -31.83 -22.27
N ALA A 824 0.93 -32.71 -21.41
CA ALA A 824 0.16 -33.38 -20.38
C ALA A 824 0.46 -32.72 -19.02
N MET A 825 -0.58 -32.36 -18.29
CA MET A 825 -0.44 -32.00 -16.87
C MET A 825 -0.38 -33.31 -16.06
N PRO A 826 0.46 -33.45 -15.03
CA PRO A 826 0.55 -34.67 -14.21
C PRO A 826 -0.77 -35.11 -13.53
N ASN A 827 -1.80 -34.26 -13.51
CA ASN A 827 -3.00 -34.40 -12.69
C ASN A 827 -4.33 -34.41 -13.48
N ASN A 828 -4.32 -34.65 -14.80
CA ASN A 828 -5.56 -34.83 -15.57
C ASN A 828 -5.81 -36.30 -15.91
#